data_AF-A0A098LNB3-F1
#
_entry.id   AF-A0A098LNB3-F1
#
_cell.length_a   1.000
_cell.length_b   1.000
_cell.length_c   1.000
_cell.angle_alpha   90.00
_cell.angle_beta   90.00
_cell.angle_gamma   90.00
#
_symmetry.space_group_name_H-M   'P 1'
#
loop_
_entity.id
_entity.type
_entity.pdbx_description
1 polymer ?
#
loop_
_entity_poly.entity_id
_entity_poly.type
_entity_poly.pdbx_seq_one_letter_code
_entity_poly.pdbx_strand_id
1 'polypeptide(L)'
;MQTKDHDIKVPDFLSANHLEIHGFLPSYHIRIYDEVVEEIEIFADSTEIVDAETAKLIREAAKEGFAPFISISYFKGKPVSDIFVVPILTTADSYLKLRAFSYSYKTRRNKSVGTDSRKIIRKANNSYLSSTSTSTSVLANGEWFKFSIPYSGVFKIDYNLLLKIGINPSGINPRELKIYGNGGGMLPQSNSIPRYDDLVENSIFVFGEDDGKFDPQDYILFYGVGPHVWKYNEIERSFNHSYNLYSDLSYYFLTIGPDNGLRISDQSSLSNATATIDQFDERYFFEKDEAQVMTTPWVPSGRLWIGDIFNYNLQNTYNYDATGIIQNSNIIIRSACVGRSTTASSFNVSINNILIGSHEFKIPRYFEIPASDDTYIGEYKIDTWQINSSAIAGNNFSIKYSFNKNGKSEARGYLDFFEVFIKKKLQLYGNQTSFRSLQSLNNSISEYSIAGTNNSELIWEITDPLFVKNQNYDFKSGQSSFSANSSILKEYIIFKPDNVSAPAFESRVENQNLHGITQSGIPDNLIITTDEFLKPANELAQFHKNFDNLDSYVVTVKKIYNEFSSGAQDISAIRDFIKMVYDRSRPGDSLQFVTLFGDCSVDYKNRIPNNTNLIPVYQSRESLHSLLSYSSDDFYGLLDDNEGNWEENLNVNDKMEIGIGRLPVRTESEAYEVVEKIKKYKSNQSLGKWRNNITLIAGNLAPKDSDTNSFLSAAETLADIITQRGKDYNLNKIYLPSYPLIYTPSGAICPLANEAIQNEFEKGTLILNYIGHGNEVQLSQENILNTTSLANLKNQFQLPFLVAATCQFGRYDFPEIQSGVEVALRNREGGSIGSLAPTRPVYNLYNQALNEAFYKTAFLKMGTQFLTLGEIILFTKNNSTRGIYNRSYTLIGDPCLTLNYPREEILVTQINGQYTGGTSDTLKALQKAKIEGEIRSGGNIISDYNGILRLTLFDKETSINTINRPITTYSVQNKLIYDGNASIRNGRFAVEFIIPKDISYQYDNGKISLYASNFPSVRDGAGSSTNIIIGGSDNNATDDITPPIIKAYLNDESFVFGGITNSNPKLIVNLFDESGINLASSGIGHEISLILDNSNERIILNEFYTTKLDNYKNGTVTFNLKNLTPGNHSLKIKAWDTYNNSSDTYLEFVVVNKEDVDISNVLNYPNPFTTHTEFHFDHNRAGDDIDVKIQIYTVSGKLIKTISERFYISPAHISNIFWDGLDDFGDKIGKGVYVYKVSVKSLSDGNHKSKFQKLFILN
;
A
#
# COMPACT_ATOMS: atom_id res chain seq x y z
N MET A 1 28.04 -0.25 11.22
CA MET A 1 28.88 -0.29 12.43
C MET A 1 30.13 0.55 12.16
N GLN A 2 30.39 1.58 12.96
CA GLN A 2 31.57 2.47 12.85
C GLN A 2 32.55 2.14 13.99
N THR A 3 33.83 1.98 13.64
CA THR A 3 34.95 1.94 14.60
C THR A 3 35.44 3.36 14.85
N LYS A 4 35.62 3.70 16.13
CA LYS A 4 36.30 4.92 16.59
C LYS A 4 37.76 4.89 16.15
N ASP A 5 38.11 5.72 15.18
CA ASP A 5 39.32 6.54 15.17
C ASP A 5 39.25 7.54 14.00
N HIS A 6 39.65 8.79 14.28
CA HIS A 6 39.45 9.96 13.44
C HIS A 6 40.41 9.99 12.25
N ASP A 7 39.89 9.77 11.04
CA ASP A 7 40.31 10.35 9.75
C ASP A 7 39.58 9.61 8.61
N ILE A 8 38.36 10.03 8.30
CA ILE A 8 37.57 9.45 7.19
C ILE A 8 37.73 10.34 5.96
N LYS A 9 38.36 9.81 4.90
CA LYS A 9 38.45 10.45 3.58
C LYS A 9 37.20 10.14 2.77
N VAL A 10 36.46 11.16 2.33
CA VAL A 10 35.28 11.00 1.47
C VAL A 10 35.68 11.19 -0.01
N PRO A 11 35.53 10.18 -0.89
CA PRO A 11 35.89 10.29 -2.31
C PRO A 11 34.64 10.48 -3.20
N ASP A 12 34.56 11.65 -3.85
CA ASP A 12 33.80 11.94 -5.07
C ASP A 12 32.26 12.19 -4.99
N PHE A 13 31.81 13.03 -5.94
CA PHE A 13 30.59 13.83 -6.04
C PHE A 13 29.31 13.05 -6.42
N LEU A 14 29.42 11.78 -6.76
CA LEU A 14 28.32 10.95 -7.30
C LEU A 14 27.24 10.56 -6.27
N SER A 15 27.34 11.06 -5.03
CA SER A 15 26.46 10.71 -3.90
C SER A 15 25.88 11.93 -3.17
N ALA A 16 25.94 13.12 -3.77
CA ALA A 16 25.48 14.36 -3.15
C ALA A 16 23.94 14.50 -3.16
N ASN A 17 23.38 14.99 -2.05
CA ASN A 17 21.98 15.36 -1.91
C ASN A 17 21.80 16.86 -2.19
N HIS A 18 20.69 17.25 -2.81
CA HIS A 18 20.34 18.66 -3.02
C HIS A 18 19.45 19.15 -1.89
N LEU A 19 19.89 20.21 -1.19
CA LEU A 19 19.11 20.84 -0.12
C LEU A 19 18.66 22.23 -0.53
N GLU A 20 17.39 22.53 -0.28
CA GLU A 20 16.76 23.81 -0.59
C GLU A 20 17.39 24.97 0.20
N ILE A 21 17.79 24.72 1.46
CA ILE A 21 18.51 25.69 2.31
C ILE A 21 19.85 26.15 1.72
N HIS A 22 20.43 25.36 0.80
CA HIS A 22 21.65 25.69 0.08
C HIS A 22 21.38 26.10 -1.37
N GLY A 23 20.16 26.55 -1.69
CA GLY A 23 19.78 26.96 -3.04
C GLY A 23 19.93 25.83 -4.06
N PHE A 24 19.65 24.58 -3.64
CA PHE A 24 19.81 23.36 -4.44
C PHE A 24 21.26 23.01 -4.81
N LEU A 25 22.24 23.61 -4.14
CA LEU A 25 23.63 23.18 -4.29
C LEU A 25 23.80 21.73 -3.80
N PRO A 26 24.64 20.94 -4.49
CA PRO A 26 24.95 19.58 -4.08
C PRO A 26 25.65 19.60 -2.71
N SER A 27 25.26 18.70 -1.81
CA SER A 27 25.83 18.59 -0.46
C SER A 27 26.18 17.15 -0.12
N TYR A 28 27.33 16.96 0.54
CA TYR A 28 27.69 15.67 1.14
C TYR A 28 26.88 15.45 2.41
N HIS A 29 26.37 14.23 2.57
CA HIS A 29 25.59 13.85 3.75
C HIS A 29 26.40 12.92 4.66
N ILE A 30 26.76 13.41 5.83
CA ILE A 30 27.44 12.68 6.89
C ILE A 30 26.40 12.32 7.96
N ARG A 31 26.28 11.04 8.28
CA ARG A 31 25.34 10.57 9.32
C ARG A 31 26.11 9.98 10.50
N ILE A 32 25.81 10.47 11.69
CA ILE A 32 26.39 9.99 12.96
C ILE A 32 25.25 9.45 13.83
N TYR A 33 25.38 8.20 14.26
CA TYR A 33 24.38 7.50 15.07
C TYR A 33 24.76 7.55 16.55
N ASP A 34 23.74 7.58 17.42
CA ASP A 34 23.86 7.55 18.89
C ASP A 34 24.55 8.80 19.49
N GLU A 35 24.70 9.86 18.70
CA GLU A 35 25.33 11.11 19.13
C GLU A 35 24.58 12.34 18.59
N VAL A 36 24.45 13.36 19.44
CA VAL A 36 23.97 14.69 19.07
C VAL A 36 25.17 15.58 18.76
N VAL A 37 25.36 15.91 17.48
CA VAL A 37 26.44 16.79 17.02
C VAL A 37 25.99 18.24 17.13
N GLU A 38 26.75 19.06 17.86
CA GLU A 38 26.46 20.50 18.03
C GLU A 38 27.25 21.36 17.04
N GLU A 39 28.46 20.92 16.70
CA GLU A 39 29.37 21.67 15.83
C GLU A 39 30.16 20.68 14.99
N ILE A 40 30.38 21.01 13.72
CA ILE A 40 31.26 20.29 12.80
C ILE A 40 32.23 21.27 12.16
N GLU A 41 33.48 20.88 12.05
CA GLU A 41 34.55 21.59 11.36
C GLU A 41 35.02 20.76 10.17
N ILE A 42 35.13 21.40 9.00
CA ILE A 42 35.51 20.78 7.73
C ILE A 42 36.91 21.23 7.34
N PHE A 43 37.80 20.29 7.05
CA PHE A 43 39.16 20.54 6.61
C PHE A 43 39.32 20.12 5.15
N ALA A 44 39.73 21.07 4.30
CA ALA A 44 39.93 20.80 2.89
C ALA A 44 41.22 20.00 2.67
N ASP A 45 41.09 18.76 2.20
CA ASP A 45 42.23 17.91 1.87
C ASP A 45 42.70 18.15 0.43
N SER A 46 41.79 18.51 -0.48
CA SER A 46 42.07 18.86 -1.87
C SER A 46 40.99 19.78 -2.45
N THR A 47 41.42 20.80 -3.20
CA THR A 47 40.52 21.80 -3.80
C THR A 47 40.85 22.11 -5.26
N GLU A 48 39.85 22.61 -5.99
CA GLU A 48 39.97 23.09 -7.37
C GLU A 48 39.30 24.45 -7.52
N ILE A 49 39.88 25.35 -8.32
CA ILE A 49 39.28 26.66 -8.59
C ILE A 49 38.05 26.48 -9.48
N VAL A 50 36.94 27.09 -9.08
CA VAL A 50 35.71 27.12 -9.87
C VAL A 50 35.83 28.16 -10.99
N ASP A 51 35.42 27.80 -12.20
CA ASP A 51 35.42 28.72 -13.35
C ASP A 51 34.45 29.90 -13.15
N ALA A 52 34.61 30.95 -13.95
CA ALA A 52 33.87 32.21 -13.76
C ALA A 52 32.35 32.08 -13.95
N GLU A 53 31.90 31.16 -14.81
CA GLU A 53 30.48 30.94 -15.09
C GLU A 53 29.82 30.18 -13.93
N THR A 54 30.45 29.09 -13.49
CA THR A 54 30.02 28.33 -12.31
C THR A 54 30.09 29.18 -11.04
N ALA A 55 31.11 30.04 -10.89
CA ALA A 55 31.23 30.98 -9.77
C ALA A 55 30.12 32.05 -9.77
N LYS A 56 29.54 32.38 -10.93
CA LYS A 56 28.36 33.25 -11.01
C LYS A 56 27.10 32.52 -10.55
N LEU A 57 26.91 31.27 -10.99
CA LEU A 57 25.79 30.43 -10.58
C LEU A 57 25.79 30.17 -9.06
N ILE A 58 26.97 29.86 -8.49
CA ILE A 58 27.14 29.67 -7.04
C ILE A 58 26.77 30.94 -6.26
N ARG A 59 27.14 32.13 -6.77
CA ARG A 59 26.76 33.42 -6.17
C ARG A 59 25.27 33.67 -6.15
N GLU A 60 24.56 33.25 -7.19
CA GLU A 60 23.11 33.42 -7.31
C GLU A 60 22.35 32.41 -6.44
N ALA A 61 22.91 31.21 -6.22
CA ALA A 61 22.30 30.13 -5.45
C ALA A 61 22.46 30.28 -3.92
N ALA A 62 23.60 30.78 -3.43
CA ALA A 62 23.91 30.78 -1.98
C ALA A 62 23.70 32.16 -1.33
N LYS A 63 22.47 32.45 -0.85
CA LYS A 63 22.16 33.69 -0.11
C LYS A 63 22.62 33.70 1.35
N GLU A 64 22.83 32.53 1.95
CA GLU A 64 23.14 32.38 3.40
C GLU A 64 24.53 31.76 3.69
N GLY A 65 25.38 31.57 2.69
CA GLY A 65 26.72 30.98 2.82
C GLY A 65 26.77 29.44 2.77
N PHE A 66 27.97 28.86 2.89
CA PHE A 66 28.23 27.40 2.74
C PHE A 66 28.47 26.69 4.08
N ALA A 67 27.91 27.21 5.16
CA ALA A 67 28.06 26.58 6.48
C ALA A 67 27.44 25.18 6.48
N PRO A 68 28.07 24.17 7.11
CA PRO A 68 27.46 22.87 7.29
C PRO A 68 26.12 22.96 8.04
N PHE A 69 25.12 22.23 7.57
CA PHE A 69 23.82 22.15 8.22
C PHE A 69 23.70 20.85 9.02
N ILE A 70 23.34 20.94 10.30
CA ILE A 70 23.13 19.79 11.17
C ILE A 70 21.64 19.67 11.48
N SER A 71 21.07 18.50 11.24
CA SER A 71 19.71 18.13 11.61
C SER A 71 19.77 16.94 12.56
N ILE A 72 19.04 17.00 13.67
CA ILE A 72 18.95 15.91 14.65
C ILE A 72 17.59 15.25 14.49
N SER A 73 17.61 13.94 14.31
CA SER A 73 16.44 13.06 14.35
C SER A 73 16.64 12.00 15.42
N TYR A 74 15.63 11.18 15.68
CA TYR A 74 15.77 9.99 16.50
C TYR A 74 15.45 8.76 15.66
N PHE A 75 16.05 7.63 16.01
CA PHE A 75 15.75 6.33 15.43
C PHE A 75 15.86 5.30 16.53
N LYS A 76 14.75 4.63 16.84
CA LYS A 76 14.65 3.70 17.97
C LYS A 76 15.06 4.33 19.30
N GLY A 77 14.58 5.55 19.56
CA GLY A 77 14.90 6.30 20.77
C GLY A 77 16.35 6.79 20.90
N LYS A 78 17.19 6.61 19.87
CA LYS A 78 18.58 7.09 19.85
C LYS A 78 18.76 8.28 18.90
N PRO A 79 19.53 9.31 19.27
CA PRO A 79 19.75 10.45 18.39
C PRO A 79 20.54 10.04 17.14
N VAL A 80 20.15 10.61 16.00
CA VAL A 80 20.85 10.51 14.72
C VAL A 80 21.10 11.92 14.21
N SER A 81 22.37 12.30 14.12
CA SER A 81 22.79 13.58 13.56
C SER A 81 23.06 13.43 12.06
N ASP A 82 22.24 14.09 11.26
CA ASP A 82 22.34 14.20 9.81
C ASP A 82 23.02 15.55 9.47
N ILE A 83 24.23 15.49 8.92
CA ILE A 83 25.07 16.66 8.66
C ILE A 83 25.28 16.83 7.16
N PHE A 84 25.10 18.03 6.66
CA PHE A 84 25.18 18.36 5.24
C PHE A 84 26.27 19.37 4.99
N VAL A 85 27.16 19.07 4.05
CA VAL A 85 28.34 19.87 3.73
C VAL A 85 28.30 20.23 2.26
N VAL A 86 28.15 21.51 1.94
CA VAL A 86 28.31 22.00 0.56
C VAL A 86 29.80 21.98 0.21
N PRO A 87 30.22 21.34 -0.89
CA PRO A 87 31.63 21.15 -1.20
C PRO A 87 32.24 22.39 -1.87
N ILE A 88 31.95 23.58 -1.34
CA ILE A 88 32.43 24.86 -1.85
C ILE A 88 33.02 25.67 -0.70
N LEU A 89 34.24 26.17 -0.89
CA LEU A 89 34.88 27.14 -0.02
C LEU A 89 34.91 28.52 -0.69
N THR A 90 34.59 29.54 0.09
CA THR A 90 34.74 30.93 -0.34
C THR A 90 36.12 31.44 0.05
N THR A 91 36.86 32.00 -0.91
CA THR A 91 38.04 32.82 -0.63
C THR A 91 37.73 34.29 -0.91
N ALA A 92 38.68 35.20 -0.61
CA ALA A 92 38.47 36.63 -0.82
C ALA A 92 38.11 36.99 -2.28
N ASP A 93 38.59 36.22 -3.27
CA ASP A 93 38.47 36.56 -4.70
C ASP A 93 37.88 35.43 -5.58
N SER A 94 37.61 34.23 -5.06
CA SER A 94 37.10 33.09 -5.84
C SER A 94 36.39 32.01 -5.01
N TYR A 95 35.70 31.08 -5.68
CA TYR A 95 35.16 29.85 -5.07
C TYR A 95 36.09 28.67 -5.39
N LEU A 96 36.31 27.83 -4.38
CA LEU A 96 37.05 26.58 -4.51
C LEU A 96 36.09 25.40 -4.32
N LYS A 97 36.12 24.44 -5.23
CA LYS A 97 35.44 23.15 -5.11
C LYS A 97 36.27 22.21 -4.24
N LEU A 98 35.67 21.62 -3.22
CA LEU A 98 36.27 20.54 -2.43
C LEU A 98 36.25 19.23 -3.22
N ARG A 99 37.44 18.72 -3.59
CA ARG A 99 37.60 17.38 -4.21
C ARG A 99 37.70 16.28 -3.17
N ALA A 100 38.27 16.60 -2.01
CA ALA A 100 38.32 15.75 -0.82
C ALA A 100 38.36 16.63 0.43
N PHE A 101 37.75 16.17 1.51
CA PHE A 101 37.80 16.84 2.81
C PHE A 101 37.73 15.82 3.95
N SER A 102 38.30 16.21 5.08
CA SER A 102 38.18 15.54 6.37
C SER A 102 37.34 16.41 7.31
N TYR A 103 36.86 15.85 8.42
CA TYR A 103 36.03 16.57 9.37
C TYR A 103 36.28 16.17 10.82
N SER A 104 36.05 17.11 11.74
CA SER A 104 35.97 16.86 13.17
C SER A 104 34.65 17.43 13.71
N TYR A 105 34.11 16.86 14.78
CA TYR A 105 32.83 17.31 15.33
C TYR A 105 32.81 17.26 16.86
N LYS A 106 31.99 18.11 17.46
CA LYS A 106 31.74 18.13 18.91
C LYS A 106 30.35 17.58 19.19
N THR A 107 30.29 16.67 20.15
CA THR A 107 29.03 16.09 20.63
C THR A 107 28.62 16.71 21.95
N ARG A 108 27.31 16.80 22.16
CA ARG A 108 26.75 17.11 23.47
C ARG A 108 26.98 15.89 24.37
N ARG A 109 27.83 15.98 25.39
CA ARG A 109 27.86 14.96 26.46
C ARG A 109 26.49 14.94 27.12
N ASN A 110 25.86 13.77 27.19
CA ASN A 110 24.63 13.54 27.94
C ASN A 110 24.75 14.01 29.40
N LYS A 111 24.53 15.30 29.65
CA LYS A 111 23.70 15.72 30.76
C LYS A 111 22.29 15.51 30.25
N SER A 112 21.59 14.55 30.86
CA SER A 112 20.13 14.45 30.86
C SER A 112 19.52 15.78 30.47
N VAL A 113 18.88 15.84 29.30
CA VAL A 113 18.18 17.03 28.83
C VAL A 113 17.20 17.40 29.94
N GLY A 114 17.60 18.38 30.75
CA GLY A 114 16.69 19.07 31.62
C GLY A 114 15.69 19.71 30.67
N THR A 115 14.47 19.20 30.72
CA THR A 115 13.24 19.94 30.40
C THR A 115 13.54 21.44 30.37
N ASP A 116 13.55 22.00 29.16
CA ASP A 116 13.71 23.43 28.99
C ASP A 116 12.49 24.08 29.63
N SER A 117 12.68 24.50 30.87
CA SER A 117 11.67 25.08 31.71
C SER A 117 11.35 26.47 31.18
N ARG A 118 10.50 26.53 30.13
CA ARG A 118 9.42 27.51 30.18
C ARG A 118 8.71 27.22 31.49
N LYS A 119 8.68 28.20 32.40
CA LYS A 119 7.98 28.11 33.68
C LYS A 119 6.51 27.74 33.42
N ILE A 120 6.24 26.45 33.33
CA ILE A 120 4.92 25.88 33.54
C ILE A 120 4.69 26.06 35.03
N ILE A 121 3.79 26.96 35.37
CA ILE A 121 3.27 27.10 36.73
C ILE A 121 2.57 25.78 37.02
N ARG A 122 3.30 24.84 37.64
CA ARG A 122 2.73 23.62 38.21
C ARG A 122 1.78 24.06 39.32
N LYS A 123 0.47 24.02 39.06
CA LYS A 123 -0.51 24.02 40.13
C LYS A 123 -0.30 22.73 40.92
N ALA A 124 0.20 22.90 42.14
CA ALA A 124 0.12 21.87 43.16
C ALA A 124 -1.35 21.64 43.48
N ASN A 125 -1.88 20.48 43.08
CA ASN A 125 -2.74 19.63 43.89
C ASN A 125 -2.91 18.28 43.17
N ASN A 126 -2.77 17.21 43.96
CA ASN A 126 -2.68 15.81 43.55
C ASN A 126 -3.79 15.34 42.58
N SER A 127 -3.38 14.80 41.44
CA SER A 127 -3.93 13.56 40.84
C SER A 127 -3.08 13.12 39.62
N TYR A 128 -2.29 12.07 39.83
CA TYR A 128 -1.72 11.13 38.87
C TYR A 128 -1.53 11.55 37.39
N LEU A 129 -0.42 12.24 37.08
CA LEU A 129 0.27 12.10 35.80
C LEU A 129 1.54 11.29 36.05
N SER A 130 1.35 10.01 36.36
CA SER A 130 2.41 9.02 36.38
C SER A 130 2.37 8.28 35.07
N SER A 131 3.54 8.05 34.48
CA SER A 131 3.81 7.08 33.42
C SER A 131 3.58 5.63 33.91
N THR A 132 2.38 5.32 34.42
CA THR A 132 1.96 3.94 34.70
C THR A 132 1.37 3.38 33.43
N SER A 133 2.14 2.58 32.69
CA SER A 133 1.60 1.76 31.60
C SER A 133 0.67 0.72 32.20
N THR A 134 -0.63 0.94 32.07
CA THR A 134 -1.67 0.01 32.52
C THR A 134 -1.44 -1.31 31.80
N SER A 135 -1.35 -2.40 32.57
CA SER A 135 -1.12 -3.75 32.02
C SER A 135 -2.41 -4.56 31.94
N THR A 136 -3.55 -3.96 32.28
CA THR A 136 -4.86 -4.59 32.26
C THR A 136 -5.91 -3.52 31.99
N SER A 137 -6.63 -3.63 30.89
CA SER A 137 -7.73 -2.72 30.58
C SER A 137 -8.85 -2.86 31.61
N VAL A 138 -9.57 -1.79 31.91
CA VAL A 138 -10.85 -1.85 32.63
C VAL A 138 -11.84 -2.75 31.91
N LEU A 139 -11.78 -2.82 30.57
CA LEU A 139 -12.62 -3.67 29.73
C LEU A 139 -12.23 -5.17 29.79
N ALA A 140 -11.20 -5.55 30.54
CA ALA A 140 -10.71 -6.93 30.60
C ALA A 140 -11.72 -7.89 31.26
N ASN A 141 -12.60 -7.38 32.14
CA ASN A 141 -13.59 -8.15 32.85
C ASN A 141 -14.87 -7.34 33.07
N GLY A 142 -16.00 -8.02 33.24
CA GLY A 142 -17.30 -7.40 33.54
C GLY A 142 -18.31 -7.54 32.40
N GLU A 143 -19.49 -6.92 32.61
CA GLU A 143 -20.47 -6.70 31.55
C GLU A 143 -20.44 -5.23 31.14
N TRP A 144 -20.26 -4.98 29.84
CA TRP A 144 -20.04 -3.63 29.30
C TRP A 144 -21.09 -3.25 28.27
N PHE A 145 -21.66 -2.06 28.42
CA PHE A 145 -22.69 -1.51 27.54
C PHE A 145 -22.20 -0.16 26.98
N LYS A 146 -22.03 -0.09 25.66
CA LYS A 146 -21.54 1.10 24.96
C LYS A 146 -22.71 2.01 24.59
N PHE A 147 -22.57 3.29 24.92
CA PHE A 147 -23.49 4.36 24.58
C PHE A 147 -22.79 5.43 23.75
N SER A 148 -23.54 6.15 22.94
CA SER A 148 -23.07 7.31 22.17
C SER A 148 -23.82 8.59 22.53
N ILE A 149 -23.13 9.72 22.36
CA ILE A 149 -23.69 11.06 22.48
C ILE A 149 -23.22 11.96 21.32
N PRO A 150 -24.09 12.83 20.77
CA PRO A 150 -23.74 13.70 19.66
C PRO A 150 -23.27 15.11 20.07
N TYR A 151 -23.45 15.50 21.33
CA TYR A 151 -23.07 16.83 21.84
C TYR A 151 -22.68 16.79 23.32
N SER A 152 -21.95 17.81 23.78
CA SER A 152 -21.60 17.94 25.20
C SER A 152 -22.79 18.40 26.03
N GLY A 153 -23.03 17.76 27.17
CA GLY A 153 -24.16 18.07 28.04
C GLY A 153 -24.36 17.03 29.14
N VAL A 154 -25.40 17.22 29.96
CA VAL A 154 -25.85 16.17 30.89
C VAL A 154 -26.70 15.16 30.13
N PHE A 155 -26.57 13.89 30.50
CA PHE A 155 -27.34 12.77 29.95
C PHE A 155 -27.94 11.92 31.08
N LYS A 156 -29.12 11.33 30.83
CA LYS A 156 -29.88 10.52 31.79
C LYS A 156 -29.98 9.05 31.37
N ILE A 157 -29.65 8.14 32.28
CA ILE A 157 -29.92 6.70 32.15
C ILE A 157 -30.95 6.32 33.23
N ASP A 158 -32.18 6.05 32.81
CA ASP A 158 -33.29 5.70 33.71
C ASP A 158 -33.60 4.20 33.69
N TYR A 159 -34.49 3.78 34.60
CA TYR A 159 -34.97 2.41 34.74
C TYR A 159 -35.43 1.79 33.41
N ASN A 160 -36.17 2.55 32.60
CA ASN A 160 -36.73 2.08 31.34
C ASN A 160 -35.65 1.87 30.27
N LEU A 161 -34.63 2.73 30.23
CA LEU A 161 -33.49 2.54 29.34
C LEU A 161 -32.72 1.27 29.69
N LEU A 162 -32.45 1.03 30.98
CA LEU A 162 -31.77 -0.20 31.44
C LEU A 162 -32.56 -1.46 31.06
N LEU A 163 -33.88 -1.47 31.28
CA LEU A 163 -34.74 -2.57 30.83
C LEU A 163 -34.67 -2.78 29.30
N LYS A 164 -34.72 -1.70 28.53
CA LYS A 164 -34.71 -1.75 27.06
C LYS A 164 -33.43 -2.37 26.50
N ILE A 165 -32.29 -2.18 27.15
CA ILE A 165 -30.99 -2.73 26.73
C ILE A 165 -30.71 -4.12 27.34
N GLY A 166 -31.71 -4.70 28.02
CA GLY A 166 -31.68 -6.06 28.56
C GLY A 166 -30.95 -6.17 29.90
N ILE A 167 -30.89 -5.10 30.68
CA ILE A 167 -30.45 -5.13 32.08
C ILE A 167 -31.70 -5.17 32.96
N ASN A 168 -31.77 -6.07 33.95
CA ASN A 168 -32.85 -6.09 34.93
C ASN A 168 -32.54 -5.14 36.11
N PRO A 169 -33.16 -3.94 36.20
CA PRO A 169 -32.76 -2.96 37.22
C PRO A 169 -33.16 -3.37 38.63
N SER A 170 -34.25 -4.14 38.77
CA SER A 170 -34.75 -4.61 40.08
C SER A 170 -33.75 -5.50 40.85
N GLY A 171 -32.73 -6.04 40.17
CA GLY A 171 -31.66 -6.83 40.76
C GLY A 171 -30.34 -6.09 40.95
N ILE A 172 -30.27 -4.80 40.62
CA ILE A 172 -29.05 -3.99 40.69
C ILE A 172 -29.03 -3.18 41.97
N ASN A 173 -27.87 -3.17 42.64
CA ASN A 173 -27.56 -2.16 43.63
C ASN A 173 -27.10 -0.87 42.91
N PRO A 174 -27.83 0.25 43.00
CA PRO A 174 -27.49 1.50 42.31
C PRO A 174 -26.09 2.02 42.64
N ARG A 175 -25.54 1.65 43.80
CA ARG A 175 -24.18 2.01 44.23
C ARG A 175 -23.09 1.43 43.33
N GLU A 176 -23.37 0.30 42.69
CA GLU A 176 -22.43 -0.51 41.90
C GLU A 176 -22.36 -0.08 40.41
N LEU A 177 -23.17 0.90 40.01
CA LEU A 177 -23.19 1.44 38.65
C LEU A 177 -22.01 2.38 38.42
N LYS A 178 -21.34 2.20 37.28
CA LYS A 178 -20.16 2.97 36.84
C LYS A 178 -20.27 3.37 35.38
N ILE A 179 -19.81 4.56 35.05
CA ILE A 179 -19.68 5.04 33.66
C ILE A 179 -18.21 5.33 33.40
N TYR A 180 -17.69 4.84 32.28
CA TYR A 180 -16.33 5.06 31.82
C TYR A 180 -16.30 5.79 30.48
N GLY A 181 -15.33 6.68 30.30
CA GLY A 181 -15.07 7.33 29.00
C GLY A 181 -14.09 8.49 29.12
N ASN A 182 -13.28 8.72 28.10
CA ASN A 182 -12.19 9.72 28.15
C ASN A 182 -12.63 11.12 27.68
N GLY A 183 -13.94 11.36 27.61
CA GLY A 183 -14.52 12.56 27.02
C GLY A 183 -14.78 12.40 25.52
N GLY A 184 -14.68 13.52 24.80
CA GLY A 184 -14.83 13.59 23.35
C GLY A 184 -13.70 14.37 22.70
N GLY A 185 -13.86 14.78 21.44
CA GLY A 185 -12.79 15.38 20.65
C GLY A 185 -11.95 14.36 19.87
N MET A 186 -10.96 14.87 19.14
CA MET A 186 -9.95 14.04 18.47
C MET A 186 -8.75 13.81 19.39
N LEU A 187 -8.12 12.65 19.27
CA LEU A 187 -6.86 12.40 19.93
C LEU A 187 -5.74 13.27 19.32
N PRO A 188 -4.74 13.69 20.13
CA PRO A 188 -3.64 14.48 19.63
C PRO A 188 -2.72 13.66 18.71
N GLN A 189 -2.40 14.23 17.54
CA GLN A 189 -1.47 13.64 16.60
C GLN A 189 -0.03 13.61 17.13
N SER A 190 0.50 14.62 17.83
CA SER A 190 1.87 14.51 18.37
C SER A 190 1.95 13.49 19.51
N ASN A 191 2.94 12.59 19.49
CA ASN A 191 3.18 11.58 20.53
C ASN A 191 3.47 12.22 21.92
N SER A 192 4.06 13.40 21.94
CA SER A 192 4.46 14.12 23.17
C SER A 192 3.30 14.67 24.01
N ILE A 193 2.09 14.79 23.44
CA ILE A 193 0.95 15.39 24.14
C ILE A 193 0.33 14.35 25.10
N PRO A 194 0.15 14.66 26.39
CA PRO A 194 -0.46 13.72 27.33
C PRO A 194 -1.89 13.32 26.93
N ARG A 195 -2.22 12.05 27.15
CA ARG A 195 -3.56 11.45 27.00
C ARG A 195 -3.74 10.36 28.05
N TYR A 196 -4.98 9.96 28.30
CA TYR A 196 -5.27 8.84 29.20
C TYR A 196 -4.83 7.53 28.56
N ASP A 197 -4.22 6.66 29.36
CA ASP A 197 -3.70 5.36 28.90
C ASP A 197 -4.83 4.36 28.63
N ASP A 198 -5.91 4.38 29.43
CA ASP A 198 -7.11 3.55 29.28
C ASP A 198 -8.37 4.39 29.61
N LEU A 199 -9.56 3.79 29.59
CA LEU A 199 -10.81 4.46 29.96
C LEU A 199 -10.82 4.93 31.43
N VAL A 200 -11.20 6.19 31.66
CA VAL A 200 -11.35 6.78 32.99
C VAL A 200 -12.79 6.63 33.49
N GLU A 201 -12.95 6.29 34.77
CA GLU A 201 -14.26 6.29 35.45
C GLU A 201 -14.74 7.73 35.67
N ASN A 202 -15.96 8.03 35.23
CA ASN A 202 -16.56 9.35 35.31
C ASN A 202 -17.42 9.48 36.55
N SER A 203 -17.40 10.66 37.17
CA SER A 203 -18.29 10.96 38.30
C SER A 203 -19.75 10.98 37.85
N ILE A 204 -20.60 10.19 38.50
CA ILE A 204 -22.04 10.14 38.22
C ILE A 204 -22.88 10.63 39.41
N PHE A 205 -24.07 11.12 39.12
CA PHE A 205 -25.11 11.38 40.13
C PHE A 205 -26.15 10.27 40.04
N VAL A 206 -26.53 9.69 41.17
CA VAL A 206 -27.53 8.61 41.22
C VAL A 206 -28.68 9.02 42.12
N PHE A 207 -29.87 9.17 41.53
CA PHE A 207 -31.09 9.45 42.27
C PHE A 207 -31.71 8.13 42.74
N GLY A 208 -32.02 8.04 44.04
CA GLY A 208 -32.68 6.86 44.64
C GLY A 208 -31.75 5.81 45.25
N GLU A 209 -30.43 6.05 45.34
CA GLU A 209 -29.48 4.98 45.73
C GLU A 209 -29.47 4.56 47.21
N ASP A 210 -30.28 5.19 48.06
CA ASP A 210 -30.23 5.01 49.52
C ASP A 210 -30.68 3.62 49.99
N ASP A 211 -31.68 3.04 49.34
CA ASP A 211 -32.27 1.75 49.73
C ASP A 211 -31.57 0.52 49.11
N GLY A 212 -30.58 0.76 48.24
CA GLY A 212 -29.79 -0.26 47.58
C GLY A 212 -30.54 -1.02 46.47
N LYS A 213 -31.64 -0.49 45.94
CA LYS A 213 -32.37 -1.04 44.79
C LYS A 213 -32.53 0.04 43.73
N PHE A 214 -32.51 -0.37 42.45
CA PHE A 214 -32.78 0.54 41.34
C PHE A 214 -34.27 0.45 40.97
N ASP A 215 -35.09 1.31 41.58
CA ASP A 215 -36.54 1.38 41.43
C ASP A 215 -36.98 2.14 40.15
N PRO A 216 -38.27 2.06 39.74
CA PRO A 216 -38.76 2.72 38.53
C PRO A 216 -38.55 4.24 38.44
N GLN A 217 -38.43 4.93 39.57
CA GLN A 217 -38.15 6.37 39.64
C GLN A 217 -36.64 6.72 39.64
N ASP A 218 -35.77 5.72 39.75
CA ASP A 218 -34.34 5.93 39.89
C ASP A 218 -33.68 6.17 38.54
N TYR A 219 -32.61 6.97 38.57
CA TYR A 219 -31.86 7.31 37.37
C TYR A 219 -30.43 7.73 37.71
N ILE A 220 -29.56 7.60 36.72
CA ILE A 220 -28.20 8.12 36.74
C ILE A 220 -28.15 9.36 35.84
N LEU A 221 -27.42 10.38 36.28
CA LEU A 221 -26.99 11.50 35.45
C LEU A 221 -25.46 11.53 35.35
N PHE A 222 -24.94 11.86 34.18
CA PHE A 222 -23.52 12.11 33.97
C PHE A 222 -23.34 13.25 32.98
N TYR A 223 -22.21 13.96 33.07
CA TYR A 223 -21.81 14.92 32.06
C TYR A 223 -20.98 14.21 31.00
N GLY A 224 -21.40 14.31 29.74
CA GLY A 224 -20.66 13.82 28.60
C GLY A 224 -20.11 14.97 27.77
N VAL A 225 -18.87 14.82 27.29
CA VAL A 225 -18.27 15.66 26.25
C VAL A 225 -18.53 15.01 24.90
N GLY A 226 -19.14 15.76 23.97
CA GLY A 226 -19.41 15.33 22.61
C GLY A 226 -18.19 15.39 21.70
N PRO A 227 -18.33 15.01 20.41
CA PRO A 227 -17.21 14.83 19.49
C PRO A 227 -16.51 16.15 19.15
N HIS A 228 -17.22 17.27 19.19
CA HIS A 228 -16.70 18.59 18.83
C HIS A 228 -16.43 19.40 20.10
N VAL A 229 -15.21 19.90 20.24
CA VAL A 229 -14.72 20.48 21.49
C VAL A 229 -14.26 21.92 21.30
N TRP A 230 -14.30 22.69 22.39
CA TRP A 230 -13.78 24.05 22.44
C TRP A 230 -12.52 24.10 23.29
N LYS A 231 -11.47 24.75 22.78
CA LYS A 231 -10.22 24.99 23.51
C LYS A 231 -10.06 26.48 23.81
N TYR A 232 -9.82 26.80 25.08
CA TYR A 232 -9.47 28.16 25.49
C TYR A 232 -7.98 28.42 25.26
N ASN A 233 -7.66 29.51 24.56
CA ASN A 233 -6.30 30.01 24.41
C ASN A 233 -6.07 31.12 25.44
N GLU A 234 -5.29 30.83 26.49
CA GLU A 234 -5.02 31.79 27.57
C GLU A 234 -4.25 33.03 27.09
N ILE A 235 -3.41 32.89 26.07
CA ILE A 235 -2.57 33.98 25.53
C ILE A 235 -3.42 34.96 24.74
N GLU A 236 -4.22 34.44 23.81
CA GLU A 236 -5.11 35.25 22.97
C GLU A 236 -6.41 35.65 23.69
N ARG A 237 -6.70 35.02 24.84
CA ARG A 237 -7.98 35.11 25.56
C ARG A 237 -9.17 34.83 24.64
N SER A 238 -9.01 33.86 23.75
CA SER A 238 -9.96 33.45 22.71
C SER A 238 -10.34 31.98 22.87
N PHE A 239 -11.38 31.54 22.17
CA PHE A 239 -11.74 30.12 22.08
C PHE A 239 -11.62 29.66 20.63
N ASN A 240 -11.18 28.43 20.43
CA ASN A 240 -11.15 27.78 19.12
C ASN A 240 -11.96 26.49 19.20
N HIS A 241 -12.94 26.30 18.32
CA HIS A 241 -13.57 25.00 18.17
C HIS A 241 -12.64 24.05 17.41
N SER A 242 -12.81 22.76 17.67
CA SER A 242 -12.23 21.68 16.92
C SER A 242 -13.38 20.76 16.50
N TYR A 243 -13.73 20.81 15.23
CA TYR A 243 -14.61 19.82 14.63
C TYR A 243 -13.87 18.50 14.47
N ASN A 244 -14.59 17.38 14.64
CA ASN A 244 -13.95 16.07 14.68
C ASN A 244 -13.96 15.46 13.28
N LEU A 245 -12.78 15.13 12.76
CA LEU A 245 -12.62 14.64 11.39
C LEU A 245 -13.09 13.18 11.22
N TYR A 246 -13.14 12.42 12.30
CA TYR A 246 -13.27 10.96 12.27
C TYR A 246 -14.62 10.45 12.77
N SER A 247 -15.31 11.21 13.64
CA SER A 247 -16.58 10.78 14.22
C SER A 247 -17.51 11.95 14.57
N ASP A 248 -18.80 11.73 14.36
CA ASP A 248 -19.88 12.63 14.80
C ASP A 248 -20.48 12.20 16.15
N LEU A 249 -19.84 11.24 16.84
CA LEU A 249 -20.29 10.70 18.12
C LEU A 249 -19.10 10.55 19.08
N SER A 250 -19.37 10.71 20.38
CA SER A 250 -18.46 10.28 21.46
C SER A 250 -19.10 9.16 22.24
N TYR A 251 -18.30 8.24 22.80
CA TYR A 251 -18.84 7.04 23.44
C TYR A 251 -18.40 6.88 24.89
N TYR A 252 -19.32 6.29 25.65
CA TYR A 252 -19.21 6.02 27.09
C TYR A 252 -19.66 4.58 27.36
N PHE A 253 -19.12 3.98 28.41
CA PHE A 253 -19.33 2.57 28.73
C PHE A 253 -19.91 2.44 30.12
N LEU A 254 -21.08 1.81 30.24
CA LEU A 254 -21.71 1.47 31.51
C LEU A 254 -21.26 0.06 31.91
N THR A 255 -20.98 -0.12 33.20
CA THR A 255 -20.81 -1.43 33.82
C THR A 255 -21.44 -1.45 35.21
N ILE A 256 -21.67 -2.66 35.73
CA ILE A 256 -22.16 -2.94 37.08
C ILE A 256 -21.11 -3.82 37.73
N GLY A 257 -20.40 -3.30 38.74
CA GLY A 257 -19.28 -3.97 39.38
C GLY A 257 -19.44 -4.05 40.90
N PRO A 258 -18.76 -4.98 41.58
CA PRO A 258 -18.94 -5.22 43.02
C PRO A 258 -18.51 -4.05 43.91
N ASP A 259 -17.72 -3.11 43.38
CA ASP A 259 -17.28 -1.91 44.08
C ASP A 259 -18.18 -0.72 43.74
N ASN A 260 -18.37 0.17 44.71
CA ASN A 260 -19.12 1.42 44.50
C ASN A 260 -18.51 2.26 43.36
N GLY A 261 -19.37 2.83 42.52
CA GLY A 261 -18.96 3.75 41.46
C GLY A 261 -18.65 5.17 41.93
N LEU A 262 -17.87 5.89 41.13
CA LEU A 262 -17.49 7.27 41.42
C LEU A 262 -18.70 8.21 41.42
N ARG A 263 -18.87 8.98 42.51
CA ARG A 263 -19.99 9.92 42.68
C ARG A 263 -19.56 11.36 42.50
N ILE A 264 -20.44 12.17 41.93
CA ILE A 264 -20.31 13.64 41.93
C ILE A 264 -20.34 14.12 43.38
N SER A 265 -19.26 14.76 43.82
CA SER A 265 -19.15 15.32 45.16
C SER A 265 -19.70 16.75 45.24
N ASP A 266 -20.30 17.10 46.37
CA ASP A 266 -20.72 18.48 46.64
C ASP A 266 -19.54 19.44 46.83
N GLN A 267 -19.71 20.65 46.32
CA GLN A 267 -18.81 21.79 46.45
C GLN A 267 -19.57 22.97 47.04
N SER A 268 -19.13 23.43 48.22
CA SER A 268 -19.73 24.58 48.90
C SER A 268 -19.46 25.90 48.17
N SER A 269 -20.36 26.87 48.34
CA SER A 269 -20.14 28.26 47.94
C SER A 269 -19.04 28.89 48.81
N LEU A 270 -18.13 29.64 48.20
CA LEU A 270 -17.07 30.38 48.91
C LEU A 270 -17.61 31.67 49.54
N SER A 271 -16.86 32.26 50.47
CA SER A 271 -17.14 33.60 51.01
C SER A 271 -16.25 34.69 50.38
N ASN A 272 -16.61 35.96 50.56
CA ASN A 272 -15.80 37.13 50.18
C ASN A 272 -15.55 37.30 48.67
N ALA A 273 -16.57 37.07 47.83
CA ALA A 273 -16.50 37.43 46.42
C ALA A 273 -16.26 38.94 46.23
N THR A 274 -15.38 39.30 45.29
CA THR A 274 -15.03 40.71 45.00
C THR A 274 -15.74 41.27 43.78
N ALA A 275 -16.44 40.43 43.03
CA ALA A 275 -17.25 40.80 41.89
C ALA A 275 -18.45 39.86 41.73
N THR A 276 -19.55 40.40 41.20
CA THR A 276 -20.71 39.61 40.77
C THR A 276 -20.65 39.42 39.24
N ILE A 277 -20.90 38.20 38.80
CA ILE A 277 -20.96 37.73 37.42
C ILE A 277 -22.42 37.37 37.12
N ASP A 278 -23.09 38.26 36.40
CA ASP A 278 -24.47 38.14 35.93
C ASP A 278 -24.56 38.01 34.39
N GLN A 279 -23.41 37.82 33.74
CA GLN A 279 -23.25 37.62 32.31
C GLN A 279 -22.12 36.62 32.02
N PHE A 280 -22.20 35.92 30.90
CA PHE A 280 -21.24 34.90 30.49
C PHE A 280 -20.84 35.05 29.01
N ASP A 281 -19.66 34.53 28.68
CA ASP A 281 -19.11 34.52 27.33
C ASP A 281 -19.61 33.28 26.58
N GLU A 282 -20.60 33.49 25.71
CA GLU A 282 -21.19 32.46 24.87
C GLU A 282 -20.32 32.20 23.63
N ARG A 283 -20.33 30.95 23.18
CA ARG A 283 -19.63 30.52 21.97
C ARG A 283 -20.51 29.55 21.21
N TYR A 284 -20.65 29.79 19.91
CA TYR A 284 -21.40 28.95 18.99
C TYR A 284 -20.58 28.74 17.74
N PHE A 285 -20.68 27.58 17.11
CA PHE A 285 -20.10 27.32 15.80
C PHE A 285 -21.13 26.65 14.90
N PHE A 286 -20.96 26.85 13.60
CA PHE A 286 -21.59 26.07 12.55
C PHE A 286 -20.48 25.59 11.62
N GLU A 287 -20.39 24.28 11.45
CA GLU A 287 -19.47 23.60 10.53
C GLU A 287 -20.15 22.32 10.06
N LYS A 288 -19.84 21.89 8.83
CA LYS A 288 -20.32 20.65 8.25
C LYS A 288 -19.24 20.03 7.37
N ASP A 289 -19.18 18.71 7.34
CA ASP A 289 -18.32 17.94 6.42
C ASP A 289 -19.18 17.28 5.32
N GLU A 290 -19.58 18.02 4.28
CA GLU A 290 -20.46 17.47 3.24
C GLU A 290 -19.73 17.13 1.92
N ALA A 291 -18.69 17.88 1.55
CA ALA A 291 -18.02 17.74 0.26
C ALA A 291 -16.53 18.07 0.30
N GLN A 292 -15.76 17.54 -0.66
CA GLN A 292 -14.37 17.95 -0.89
C GLN A 292 -14.28 19.02 -1.97
N VAL A 293 -13.26 19.88 -1.89
CA VAL A 293 -13.04 20.96 -2.87
C VAL A 293 -12.44 20.42 -4.18
N MET A 294 -11.55 19.43 -4.06
CA MET A 294 -10.98 18.69 -5.19
C MET A 294 -12.02 17.72 -5.75
N THR A 295 -12.60 18.09 -6.88
CA THR A 295 -13.60 17.30 -7.61
C THR A 295 -13.22 17.23 -9.10
N THR A 296 -13.83 16.33 -9.86
CA THR A 296 -13.55 16.10 -11.30
C THR A 296 -13.28 17.40 -12.08
N PRO A 297 -12.19 17.47 -12.88
CA PRO A 297 -11.28 16.39 -13.26
C PRO A 297 -10.23 15.99 -12.20
N TRP A 298 -10.12 16.72 -11.08
CA TRP A 298 -9.24 16.32 -9.99
C TRP A 298 -9.89 15.23 -9.15
N VAL A 299 -9.09 14.30 -8.67
CA VAL A 299 -9.56 13.25 -7.76
C VAL A 299 -9.29 13.70 -6.32
N PRO A 300 -10.23 13.51 -5.38
CA PRO A 300 -10.15 14.12 -4.05
C PRO A 300 -8.92 13.71 -3.22
N SER A 301 -8.38 14.65 -2.44
CA SER A 301 -7.16 14.44 -1.63
C SER A 301 -7.18 15.30 -0.37
N GLY A 302 -6.48 14.84 0.67
CA GLY A 302 -6.40 15.52 1.95
C GLY A 302 -7.67 15.38 2.77
N ARG A 303 -7.64 15.94 3.99
CA ARG A 303 -8.69 15.76 5.01
C ARG A 303 -9.66 16.93 5.13
N LEU A 304 -9.54 17.96 4.30
CA LEU A 304 -10.49 19.08 4.30
C LEU A 304 -11.80 18.64 3.63
N TRP A 305 -12.80 18.44 4.46
CA TRP A 305 -14.19 18.34 4.07
C TRP A 305 -14.86 19.67 4.43
N ILE A 306 -15.77 20.12 3.57
CA ILE A 306 -16.39 21.44 3.66
C ILE A 306 -17.89 21.29 3.53
N GLY A 307 -18.62 22.21 4.15
CA GLY A 307 -20.07 22.26 4.15
C GLY A 307 -20.65 22.87 2.87
N ASP A 308 -21.53 23.84 3.07
CA ASP A 308 -22.41 24.40 2.05
C ASP A 308 -21.64 24.94 0.82
N ILE A 309 -22.06 24.50 -0.37
CA ILE A 309 -21.47 24.86 -1.66
C ILE A 309 -22.27 25.98 -2.34
N PHE A 310 -21.58 27.04 -2.73
CA PHE A 310 -22.11 28.23 -3.41
C PHE A 310 -21.78 28.19 -4.90
N ASN A 311 -22.66 27.57 -5.68
CA ASN A 311 -22.50 27.40 -7.12
C ASN A 311 -23.72 27.90 -7.93
N TYR A 312 -24.89 27.33 -7.72
CA TYR A 312 -26.14 27.74 -8.35
C TYR A 312 -26.90 28.67 -7.41
N ASN A 313 -27.05 28.24 -6.15
CA ASN A 313 -27.42 29.15 -5.09
C ASN A 313 -26.18 29.89 -4.61
N LEU A 314 -26.19 31.22 -4.72
CA LEU A 314 -25.08 32.09 -4.33
C LEU A 314 -25.29 32.73 -2.97
N GLN A 315 -26.40 32.44 -2.28
CA GLN A 315 -26.72 33.03 -1.00
C GLN A 315 -27.32 32.00 -0.05
N ASN A 316 -26.74 31.88 1.15
CA ASN A 316 -27.31 31.11 2.25
C ASN A 316 -27.40 31.99 3.49
N THR A 317 -28.39 31.71 4.33
CA THR A 317 -28.66 32.45 5.56
C THR A 317 -28.79 31.47 6.71
N TYR A 318 -28.03 31.69 7.77
CA TYR A 318 -27.98 30.88 8.98
C TYR A 318 -28.55 31.69 10.14
N ASN A 319 -29.43 31.08 10.91
CA ASN A 319 -30.07 31.74 12.05
C ASN A 319 -29.43 31.28 13.35
N TYR A 320 -29.12 32.24 14.22
CA TYR A 320 -28.59 31.99 15.55
C TYR A 320 -29.44 32.73 16.60
N ASP A 321 -29.84 32.01 17.64
CA ASP A 321 -30.60 32.54 18.77
C ASP A 321 -29.66 33.24 19.76
N ALA A 322 -29.62 34.57 19.68
CA ALA A 322 -28.84 35.42 20.57
C ALA A 322 -29.68 35.95 21.75
N THR A 323 -30.78 35.28 22.11
CA THR A 323 -31.68 35.70 23.19
C THR A 323 -30.91 35.98 24.47
N GLY A 324 -31.10 37.17 25.05
CA GLY A 324 -30.40 37.63 26.25
C GLY A 324 -28.97 38.12 25.99
N ILE A 325 -28.59 38.42 24.74
CA ILE A 325 -27.39 39.19 24.44
C ILE A 325 -27.32 40.48 25.26
N ILE A 326 -26.13 40.79 25.77
CA ILE A 326 -25.87 42.02 26.50
C ILE A 326 -25.78 43.19 25.51
N GLN A 327 -26.66 44.18 25.68
CA GLN A 327 -26.68 45.38 24.83
C GLN A 327 -25.38 46.18 24.96
N ASN A 328 -24.97 46.82 23.87
CA ASN A 328 -23.69 47.54 23.73
C ASN A 328 -22.43 46.66 23.90
N SER A 329 -22.55 45.33 23.93
CA SER A 329 -21.41 44.40 23.91
C SER A 329 -20.94 44.09 22.49
N ASN A 330 -19.71 43.58 22.35
CA ASN A 330 -19.14 43.17 21.06
C ASN A 330 -19.72 41.82 20.61
N ILE A 331 -19.99 41.72 19.32
CA ILE A 331 -20.26 40.49 18.59
C ILE A 331 -19.03 40.23 17.72
N ILE A 332 -18.38 39.08 17.93
CA ILE A 332 -17.24 38.66 17.11
C ILE A 332 -17.69 37.49 16.25
N ILE A 333 -17.48 37.62 14.94
CA ILE A 333 -17.67 36.54 13.96
C ILE A 333 -16.31 36.16 13.41
N ARG A 334 -15.90 34.92 13.62
CA ARG A 334 -14.77 34.32 12.92
C ARG A 334 -15.30 33.32 11.92
N SER A 335 -14.83 33.36 10.68
CA SER A 335 -15.35 32.49 9.62
C SER A 335 -14.23 32.02 8.72
N ALA A 336 -14.38 30.79 8.22
CA ALA A 336 -13.53 30.23 7.19
C ALA A 336 -14.32 29.90 5.92
N CYS A 337 -13.76 30.25 4.77
CA CYS A 337 -14.34 29.96 3.46
C CYS A 337 -13.25 29.55 2.45
N VAL A 338 -13.65 28.82 1.42
CA VAL A 338 -12.81 28.54 0.24
C VAL A 338 -13.39 29.17 -1.02
N GLY A 339 -12.53 29.83 -1.79
CA GLY A 339 -12.84 30.32 -3.13
C GLY A 339 -12.08 29.53 -4.19
N ARG A 340 -12.80 28.82 -5.06
CA ARG A 340 -12.26 28.14 -6.24
C ARG A 340 -12.71 28.87 -7.49
N SER A 341 -11.80 29.54 -8.18
CA SER A 341 -12.12 30.36 -9.35
C SER A 341 -10.86 30.68 -10.16
N THR A 342 -11.01 30.81 -11.48
CA THR A 342 -9.92 31.25 -12.38
C THR A 342 -9.70 32.76 -12.35
N THR A 343 -10.63 33.50 -11.74
CA THR A 343 -10.53 34.94 -11.49
C THR A 343 -10.75 35.23 -10.01
N ALA A 344 -10.41 36.44 -9.56
CA ALA A 344 -10.76 36.87 -8.21
C ALA A 344 -12.27 36.66 -7.94
N SER A 345 -12.62 36.29 -6.71
CA SER A 345 -13.99 36.04 -6.26
C SER A 345 -14.09 36.40 -4.78
N SER A 346 -15.30 36.52 -4.22
CA SER A 346 -15.44 36.88 -2.80
C SER A 346 -16.69 36.35 -2.13
N PHE A 347 -16.68 36.24 -0.81
CA PHE A 347 -17.88 36.12 0.01
C PHE A 347 -18.14 37.39 0.78
N ASN A 348 -19.31 38.00 0.59
CA ASN A 348 -19.80 39.04 1.50
C ASN A 348 -20.53 38.40 2.69
N VAL A 349 -20.18 38.82 3.90
CA VAL A 349 -20.77 38.33 5.15
C VAL A 349 -21.54 39.45 5.83
N SER A 350 -22.80 39.19 6.18
CA SER A 350 -23.68 40.17 6.81
C SER A 350 -24.46 39.59 7.99
N ILE A 351 -24.72 40.39 9.02
CA ILE A 351 -25.63 40.07 10.13
C ILE A 351 -26.84 40.99 10.06
N ASN A 352 -28.05 40.44 10.05
CA ASN A 352 -29.31 41.19 9.97
C ASN A 352 -29.30 42.25 8.84
N ASN A 353 -28.77 41.86 7.68
CA ASN A 353 -28.56 42.68 6.47
C ASN A 353 -27.49 43.79 6.59
N ILE A 354 -26.71 43.85 7.66
CA ILE A 354 -25.57 44.76 7.81
C ILE A 354 -24.30 44.02 7.39
N LEU A 355 -23.60 44.52 6.37
CA LEU A 355 -22.31 43.98 5.92
C LEU A 355 -21.26 44.17 7.01
N ILE A 356 -20.65 43.08 7.47
CA ILE A 356 -19.60 43.10 8.50
C ILE A 356 -18.20 42.91 7.92
N GLY A 357 -18.09 42.33 6.72
CA GLY A 357 -16.83 42.10 6.03
C GLY A 357 -16.98 41.21 4.79
N SER A 358 -15.85 40.95 4.13
CA SER A 358 -15.79 40.02 3.01
C SER A 358 -14.52 39.17 3.05
N HIS A 359 -14.66 37.90 2.63
CA HIS A 359 -13.53 37.06 2.25
C HIS A 359 -13.17 37.37 0.80
N GLU A 360 -11.99 37.91 0.54
CA GLU A 360 -11.52 38.24 -0.81
C GLU A 360 -10.55 37.18 -1.33
N PHE A 361 -10.94 36.36 -2.30
CA PHE A 361 -10.08 35.35 -2.91
C PHE A 361 -9.39 35.90 -4.14
N LYS A 362 -8.06 35.79 -4.17
CA LYS A 362 -7.25 36.14 -5.33
C LYS A 362 -7.28 34.99 -6.33
N ILE A 363 -6.81 35.27 -7.55
CA ILE A 363 -6.48 34.19 -8.49
C ILE A 363 -5.46 33.30 -7.78
N PRO A 364 -5.66 31.97 -7.70
CA PRO A 364 -4.62 31.07 -7.21
C PRO A 364 -3.34 31.33 -8.01
N ARG A 365 -2.40 32.07 -7.43
CA ARG A 365 -1.13 32.41 -8.08
C ARG A 365 -0.14 31.31 -7.77
N TYR A 366 0.66 30.98 -8.79
CA TYR A 366 1.91 30.23 -8.70
C TYR A 366 2.60 30.48 -7.35
N PHE A 367 2.73 29.45 -6.53
CA PHE A 367 3.87 29.45 -5.62
C PHE A 367 5.10 29.33 -6.52
N GLU A 368 6.06 30.24 -6.35
CA GLU A 368 7.26 30.36 -7.17
C GLU A 368 8.16 29.13 -7.03
N ILE A 369 7.81 28.03 -7.69
CA ILE A 369 8.76 26.97 -8.08
C ILE A 369 8.71 26.92 -9.62
N PRO A 370 9.83 27.17 -10.34
CA PRO A 370 9.80 27.45 -11.78
C PRO A 370 9.42 26.29 -12.72
N ALA A 371 8.80 25.20 -12.25
CA ALA A 371 8.74 23.95 -13.03
C ALA A 371 7.49 23.03 -12.89
N SER A 372 6.33 23.49 -12.40
CA SER A 372 5.12 22.61 -12.41
C SER A 372 3.83 23.29 -12.86
N ASP A 373 3.12 22.62 -13.75
CA ASP A 373 1.78 22.95 -14.27
C ASP A 373 0.65 22.79 -13.22
N ASP A 374 0.94 22.27 -12.02
CA ASP A 374 -0.04 22.07 -10.95
C ASP A 374 -0.13 23.32 -10.04
N THR A 375 -1.32 23.91 -10.00
CA THR A 375 -1.64 25.11 -9.20
C THR A 375 -2.66 24.76 -8.12
N TYR A 376 -2.67 25.53 -7.03
CA TYR A 376 -3.75 25.45 -6.04
C TYR A 376 -5.11 25.60 -6.73
N ILE A 377 -6.04 24.68 -6.45
CA ILE A 377 -7.37 24.70 -7.07
C ILE A 377 -8.29 25.77 -6.44
N GLY A 378 -7.90 26.34 -5.30
CA GLY A 378 -8.64 27.38 -4.58
C GLY A 378 -7.81 27.99 -3.46
N GLU A 379 -8.34 29.03 -2.83
CA GLU A 379 -7.73 29.72 -1.68
C GLU A 379 -8.62 29.53 -0.45
N TYR A 380 -8.03 29.06 0.65
CA TYR A 380 -8.67 28.94 1.96
C TYR A 380 -8.38 30.20 2.79
N LYS A 381 -9.43 30.82 3.34
CA LYS A 381 -9.30 32.04 4.15
C LYS A 381 -10.06 31.93 5.46
N ILE A 382 -9.42 32.43 6.53
CA ILE A 382 -10.06 32.67 7.82
C ILE A 382 -9.99 34.17 8.09
N ASP A 383 -11.13 34.80 8.34
CA ASP A 383 -11.23 36.22 8.68
C ASP A 383 -12.05 36.37 9.97
N THR A 384 -11.76 37.43 10.73
CA THR A 384 -12.47 37.77 11.97
C THR A 384 -12.97 39.20 11.91
N TRP A 385 -14.25 39.39 12.18
CA TRP A 385 -14.90 40.69 12.20
C TRP A 385 -15.59 40.94 13.55
N GLN A 386 -15.66 42.21 13.94
CA GLN A 386 -16.30 42.64 15.16
C GLN A 386 -17.33 43.74 14.85
N ILE A 387 -18.52 43.61 15.42
CA ILE A 387 -19.57 44.63 15.38
C ILE A 387 -20.16 44.82 16.78
N ASN A 388 -20.58 46.05 17.11
CA ASN A 388 -21.26 46.28 18.38
C ASN A 388 -22.73 45.84 18.27
N SER A 389 -23.25 45.18 19.30
CA SER A 389 -24.67 44.76 19.37
C SER A 389 -25.66 45.91 19.23
N SER A 390 -25.28 47.15 19.55
CA SER A 390 -26.12 48.34 19.33
C SER A 390 -26.44 48.62 17.86
N ALA A 391 -25.64 48.08 16.94
CA ALA A 391 -25.86 48.20 15.49
C ALA A 391 -26.85 47.15 14.95
N ILE A 392 -27.15 46.09 15.72
CA ILE A 392 -28.02 45.00 15.30
C ILE A 392 -29.39 45.15 15.95
N ALA A 393 -30.45 45.23 15.15
CA ALA A 393 -31.81 45.23 15.66
C ALA A 393 -32.25 43.81 16.07
N GLY A 394 -32.79 43.66 17.28
CA GLY A 394 -33.38 42.41 17.79
C GLY A 394 -32.40 41.50 18.54
N ASN A 395 -32.93 40.36 18.99
CA ASN A 395 -32.20 39.38 19.82
C ASN A 395 -31.79 38.11 19.05
N ASN A 396 -31.96 38.07 17.73
CA ASN A 396 -31.61 36.94 16.87
C ASN A 396 -30.73 37.42 15.73
N PHE A 397 -29.75 36.60 15.35
CA PHE A 397 -28.85 36.89 14.24
C PHE A 397 -29.26 36.09 13.00
N SER A 398 -29.38 36.78 11.89
CA SER A 398 -29.47 36.24 10.54
C SER A 398 -28.14 36.49 9.86
N ILE A 399 -27.27 35.48 9.85
CA ILE A 399 -25.93 35.52 9.30
C ILE A 399 -26.01 35.07 7.84
N LYS A 400 -25.82 36.00 6.92
CA LYS A 400 -25.96 35.76 5.48
C LYS A 400 -24.62 35.83 4.77
N TYR A 401 -24.32 34.77 4.02
CA TYR A 401 -23.19 34.68 3.09
C TYR A 401 -23.68 34.88 1.66
N SER A 402 -23.00 35.73 0.89
CA SER A 402 -23.28 35.95 -0.53
C SER A 402 -22.00 35.81 -1.35
N PHE A 403 -21.93 34.79 -2.21
CA PHE A 403 -20.77 34.51 -3.06
C PHE A 403 -20.82 35.32 -4.36
N ASN A 404 -19.78 36.09 -4.63
CA ASN A 404 -19.60 36.80 -5.90
C ASN A 404 -18.60 36.04 -6.79
N LYS A 405 -19.13 35.50 -7.90
CA LYS A 405 -18.39 34.74 -8.91
C LYS A 405 -17.71 35.60 -9.98
N ASN A 406 -17.92 36.91 -9.98
CA ASN A 406 -17.42 37.83 -11.01
C ASN A 406 -17.68 37.35 -12.45
N GLY A 407 -18.87 36.78 -12.70
CA GLY A 407 -19.31 36.31 -14.02
C GLY A 407 -18.78 34.93 -14.46
N LYS A 408 -18.05 34.21 -13.61
CA LYS A 408 -17.48 32.89 -13.92
C LYS A 408 -18.41 31.74 -13.55
N SER A 409 -18.76 30.92 -14.54
CA SER A 409 -19.68 29.79 -14.35
C SER A 409 -19.02 28.63 -13.60
N GLU A 410 -17.71 28.46 -13.73
CA GLU A 410 -16.89 27.44 -13.07
C GLU A 410 -16.57 27.78 -11.61
N ALA A 411 -16.66 29.07 -11.22
CA ALA A 411 -16.34 29.49 -9.86
C ALA A 411 -17.23 28.79 -8.82
N ARG A 412 -16.65 28.42 -7.68
CA ARG A 412 -17.32 27.77 -6.56
C ARG A 412 -16.84 28.44 -5.27
N GLY A 413 -17.78 28.77 -4.39
CA GLY A 413 -17.49 29.20 -3.04
C GLY A 413 -17.90 28.10 -2.08
N TYR A 414 -17.18 27.94 -0.98
CA TYR A 414 -17.51 26.96 0.04
C TYR A 414 -17.45 27.62 1.41
N LEU A 415 -18.45 27.38 2.26
CA LEU A 415 -18.40 27.75 3.68
C LEU A 415 -17.88 26.55 4.47
N ASP A 416 -16.75 26.74 5.13
CA ASP A 416 -16.17 25.76 6.05
C ASP A 416 -16.86 25.89 7.40
N PHE A 417 -16.55 26.96 8.12
CA PHE A 417 -17.22 27.26 9.38
C PHE A 417 -17.50 28.74 9.59
N PHE A 418 -18.39 29.01 10.55
CA PHE A 418 -18.38 30.28 11.27
C PHE A 418 -18.62 30.07 12.76
N GLU A 419 -18.01 30.94 13.56
CA GLU A 419 -18.16 30.99 14.99
C GLU A 419 -18.74 32.35 15.40
N VAL A 420 -19.54 32.32 16.46
CA VAL A 420 -20.16 33.50 17.07
C VAL A 420 -19.71 33.58 18.53
N PHE A 421 -19.06 34.68 18.89
CA PHE A 421 -18.71 34.99 20.27
C PHE A 421 -19.48 36.24 20.73
N ILE A 422 -20.30 36.09 21.76
CA ILE A 422 -21.11 37.17 22.34
C ILE A 422 -21.15 37.07 23.87
N LYS A 423 -21.52 38.17 24.53
CA LYS A 423 -21.91 38.12 25.94
C LYS A 423 -23.41 37.96 26.07
N LYS A 424 -23.85 37.01 26.90
CA LYS A 424 -25.26 36.77 27.23
C LYS A 424 -25.49 36.97 28.73
N LYS A 425 -26.71 37.37 29.10
CA LYS A 425 -27.18 37.38 30.47
C LYS A 425 -27.07 35.96 31.05
N LEU A 426 -26.56 35.84 32.27
CA LEU A 426 -26.45 34.56 32.94
C LEU A 426 -27.84 34.12 33.44
N GLN A 427 -28.43 33.15 32.75
CA GLN A 427 -29.73 32.54 33.05
C GLN A 427 -29.79 31.14 32.44
N LEU A 428 -30.78 30.34 32.86
CA LEU A 428 -31.06 29.05 32.22
C LEU A 428 -31.81 29.26 30.90
N TYR A 429 -31.19 28.86 29.78
CA TYR A 429 -31.80 28.78 28.46
C TYR A 429 -32.20 27.33 28.17
N GLY A 430 -33.47 27.11 27.82
CA GLY A 430 -33.98 25.76 27.55
C GLY A 430 -33.94 24.84 28.79
N ASN A 431 -33.38 23.64 28.62
CA ASN A 431 -33.27 22.62 29.68
C ASN A 431 -31.89 22.55 30.33
N GLN A 432 -30.84 22.97 29.63
CA GLN A 432 -29.47 23.01 30.13
C GLN A 432 -28.70 24.16 29.48
N THR A 433 -27.79 24.79 30.21
CA THR A 433 -26.96 25.89 29.73
C THR A 433 -25.57 25.79 30.34
N SER A 434 -24.55 25.63 29.49
CA SER A 434 -23.15 25.76 29.90
C SER A 434 -22.71 27.22 29.90
N PHE A 435 -21.96 27.64 30.90
CA PHE A 435 -21.51 29.02 31.02
C PHE A 435 -20.10 29.13 31.59
N ARG A 436 -19.40 30.18 31.16
CA ARG A 436 -18.09 30.61 31.66
C ARG A 436 -17.94 32.11 31.46
N SER A 437 -17.11 32.77 32.26
CA SER A 437 -16.94 34.22 32.18
C SER A 437 -15.47 34.61 32.22
N LEU A 438 -14.96 35.18 31.13
CA LEU A 438 -13.63 35.77 31.04
C LEU A 438 -13.48 36.97 31.99
N GLN A 439 -14.60 37.64 32.34
CA GLN A 439 -14.59 38.70 33.36
C GLN A 439 -14.20 38.17 34.75
N SER A 440 -14.49 36.90 35.05
CA SER A 440 -14.16 36.29 36.33
C SER A 440 -12.64 36.25 36.58
N LEU A 441 -11.83 36.11 35.52
CA LEU A 441 -10.36 36.08 35.59
C LEU A 441 -9.72 37.36 36.14
N ASN A 442 -10.49 38.45 36.24
CA ASN A 442 -10.02 39.70 36.84
C ASN A 442 -10.15 39.70 38.37
N ASN A 443 -10.64 38.61 38.97
CA ASN A 443 -10.93 38.49 40.39
C ASN A 443 -10.38 37.17 40.95
N SER A 444 -10.10 37.11 42.25
CA SER A 444 -9.70 35.86 42.91
C SER A 444 -10.90 34.96 43.20
N ILE A 445 -12.03 35.56 43.61
CA ILE A 445 -13.30 34.90 43.87
C ILE A 445 -14.41 35.77 43.26
N SER A 446 -15.28 35.15 42.46
CA SER A 446 -16.46 35.82 41.88
C SER A 446 -17.74 35.12 42.32
N GLU A 447 -18.79 35.90 42.55
CA GLU A 447 -20.15 35.42 42.77
C GLU A 447 -20.85 35.30 41.41
N TYR A 448 -21.35 34.13 41.05
CA TYR A 448 -22.17 33.90 39.88
C TYR A 448 -23.64 34.04 40.25
N SER A 449 -24.39 34.79 39.44
CA SER A 449 -25.77 35.11 39.71
C SER A 449 -26.65 34.76 38.52
N ILE A 450 -27.46 33.71 38.67
CA ILE A 450 -28.19 33.06 37.58
C ILE A 450 -29.69 33.37 37.69
N ALA A 451 -30.21 34.14 36.73
CA ALA A 451 -31.61 34.52 36.71
C ALA A 451 -32.53 33.41 36.17
N GLY A 452 -33.84 33.50 36.48
CA GLY A 452 -34.87 32.66 35.87
C GLY A 452 -34.87 31.21 36.36
N THR A 453 -34.41 30.99 37.59
CA THR A 453 -34.35 29.67 38.26
C THR A 453 -35.52 29.51 39.23
N ASN A 454 -35.80 28.28 39.67
CA ASN A 454 -36.91 27.99 40.60
C ASN A 454 -36.56 27.02 41.74
N ASN A 455 -35.27 26.81 42.01
CA ASN A 455 -34.74 25.90 43.04
C ASN A 455 -34.99 24.42 42.76
N SER A 456 -35.22 24.04 41.50
CA SER A 456 -35.26 22.63 41.04
C SER A 456 -34.06 22.26 40.17
N GLU A 457 -33.26 23.25 39.79
CA GLU A 457 -32.08 23.07 38.95
C GLU A 457 -30.88 22.52 39.74
N LEU A 458 -30.01 21.81 39.03
CA LEU A 458 -28.67 21.47 39.50
C LEU A 458 -27.64 22.34 38.77
N ILE A 459 -26.56 22.70 39.48
CA ILE A 459 -25.43 23.42 38.93
C ILE A 459 -24.20 22.54 39.10
N TRP A 460 -23.55 22.18 38.01
CA TRP A 460 -22.33 21.39 38.03
C TRP A 460 -21.14 22.21 37.55
N GLU A 461 -20.00 22.04 38.22
CA GLU A 461 -18.71 22.57 37.79
C GLU A 461 -18.02 21.50 36.91
N ILE A 462 -17.76 21.86 35.65
CA ILE A 462 -17.37 20.96 34.55
C ILE A 462 -16.05 21.39 33.89
N THR A 463 -15.22 22.16 34.59
CA THR A 463 -13.88 22.55 34.10
C THR A 463 -13.01 21.31 33.89
N ASP A 464 -13.15 20.31 34.76
CA ASP A 464 -12.68 18.95 34.53
C ASP A 464 -13.90 18.05 34.26
N PRO A 465 -14.16 17.68 33.00
CA PRO A 465 -15.38 16.97 32.62
C PRO A 465 -15.43 15.51 33.11
N LEU A 466 -14.31 14.93 33.54
CA LEU A 466 -14.27 13.56 34.08
C LEU A 466 -14.58 13.54 35.58
N PHE A 467 -14.24 14.62 36.28
CA PHE A 467 -14.38 14.77 37.74
C PHE A 467 -15.29 15.95 38.10
N VAL A 468 -16.56 15.83 37.70
CA VAL A 468 -17.60 16.84 37.89
C VAL A 468 -17.94 17.02 39.37
N LYS A 469 -18.23 18.25 39.77
CA LYS A 469 -18.66 18.59 41.13
C LYS A 469 -20.03 19.26 41.14
N ASN A 470 -20.85 18.90 42.12
CA ASN A 470 -22.13 19.54 42.35
C ASN A 470 -21.91 20.86 43.09
N GLN A 471 -22.17 22.00 42.45
CA GLN A 471 -21.98 23.32 43.03
C GLN A 471 -23.22 23.74 43.82
N ASN A 472 -23.08 23.81 45.14
CA ASN A 472 -24.13 24.30 46.02
C ASN A 472 -24.38 25.80 45.76
N TYR A 473 -25.64 26.20 45.78
CA TYR A 473 -26.08 27.57 45.54
C TYR A 473 -27.16 27.99 46.54
N ASP A 474 -27.28 29.30 46.73
CA ASP A 474 -28.39 29.92 47.44
C ASP A 474 -29.47 30.33 46.44
N PHE A 475 -30.74 30.11 46.78
CA PHE A 475 -31.87 30.54 45.96
C PHE A 475 -32.68 31.64 46.64
N LYS A 476 -32.91 32.75 45.92
CA LYS A 476 -33.75 33.85 46.40
C LYS A 476 -34.44 34.57 45.23
N SER A 477 -35.75 34.78 45.34
CA SER A 477 -36.53 35.59 44.39
C SER A 477 -36.35 35.24 42.91
N GLY A 478 -36.26 33.95 42.57
CA GLY A 478 -36.10 33.49 41.17
C GLY A 478 -34.67 33.55 40.63
N GLN A 479 -33.69 33.65 41.53
CA GLN A 479 -32.26 33.73 41.20
C GLN A 479 -31.47 32.76 42.07
N SER A 480 -30.55 32.04 41.43
CA SER A 480 -29.60 31.14 42.08
C SER A 480 -28.23 31.81 42.11
N SER A 481 -27.56 31.80 43.25
CA SER A 481 -26.25 32.44 43.42
C SER A 481 -25.24 31.56 44.14
N PHE A 482 -23.99 31.56 43.69
CA PHE A 482 -22.88 30.90 44.37
C PHE A 482 -21.57 31.64 44.12
N SER A 483 -20.62 31.54 45.04
CA SER A 483 -19.29 32.13 44.89
C SER A 483 -18.22 31.06 44.68
N ALA A 484 -17.30 31.31 43.74
CA ALA A 484 -16.27 30.35 43.39
C ALA A 484 -14.94 31.01 43.04
N ASN A 485 -13.85 30.23 43.14
CA ASN A 485 -12.51 30.66 42.75
C ASN A 485 -12.46 30.98 41.25
N SER A 486 -11.95 32.16 40.90
CA SER A 486 -11.85 32.66 39.52
C SER A 486 -10.41 32.89 39.05
N SER A 487 -9.42 32.31 39.75
CA SER A 487 -7.99 32.37 39.38
C SER A 487 -7.67 31.57 38.11
N ILE A 488 -8.58 30.73 37.65
CA ILE A 488 -8.60 30.10 36.33
C ILE A 488 -10.01 30.22 35.76
N LEU A 489 -10.12 30.10 34.44
CA LEU A 489 -11.41 30.10 33.79
C LEU A 489 -12.11 28.79 34.15
N LYS A 490 -13.23 28.91 34.86
CA LYS A 490 -14.09 27.78 35.18
C LYS A 490 -15.26 27.69 34.22
N GLU A 491 -15.67 26.47 33.91
CA GLU A 491 -16.88 26.17 33.16
C GLU A 491 -17.90 25.46 34.07
N TYR A 492 -19.15 25.87 33.95
CA TYR A 492 -20.27 25.33 34.72
C TYR A 492 -21.41 24.97 33.77
N ILE A 493 -22.31 24.10 34.21
CA ILE A 493 -23.58 23.81 33.54
C ILE A 493 -24.72 23.86 34.55
N ILE A 494 -25.78 24.61 34.21
CA ILE A 494 -27.04 24.59 34.96
C ILE A 494 -28.09 23.86 34.15
N PHE A 495 -28.88 22.98 34.77
CA PHE A 495 -29.87 22.17 34.06
C PHE A 495 -31.02 21.69 34.95
N LYS A 496 -32.11 21.27 34.29
CA LYS A 496 -33.29 20.65 34.93
C LYS A 496 -33.16 19.12 34.87
N PRO A 497 -32.99 18.40 36.00
CA PRO A 497 -32.70 16.96 35.99
C PRO A 497 -33.79 16.11 35.32
N ASP A 498 -35.06 16.50 35.43
CA ASP A 498 -36.17 15.75 34.83
C ASP A 498 -36.20 15.80 33.28
N ASN A 499 -35.61 16.86 32.68
CA ASN A 499 -35.73 17.19 31.26
C ASN A 499 -34.41 17.04 30.48
N VAL A 500 -33.61 16.05 30.88
CA VAL A 500 -32.31 15.73 30.26
C VAL A 500 -32.47 14.58 29.26
N SER A 501 -31.76 14.66 28.12
CA SER A 501 -31.76 13.62 27.08
C SER A 501 -31.10 12.33 27.53
N ALA A 502 -31.54 11.20 26.97
CA ALA A 502 -30.87 9.91 27.14
C ALA A 502 -29.73 9.75 26.13
N PRO A 503 -28.63 9.07 26.49
CA PRO A 503 -27.63 8.66 25.51
C PRO A 503 -28.17 7.52 24.64
N ALA A 504 -27.64 7.34 23.43
CA ALA A 504 -28.07 6.27 22.53
C ALA A 504 -27.31 4.97 22.84
N PHE A 505 -27.99 3.84 22.94
CA PHE A 505 -27.35 2.53 23.12
C PHE A 505 -26.82 2.00 21.79
N GLU A 506 -25.55 1.61 21.76
CA GLU A 506 -24.89 1.11 20.56
C GLU A 506 -24.81 -0.41 20.54
N SER A 507 -24.14 -0.99 21.54
CA SER A 507 -23.92 -2.44 21.61
C SER A 507 -23.43 -2.87 22.99
N ARG A 508 -23.50 -4.18 23.27
CA ARG A 508 -22.70 -4.80 24.32
C ARG A 508 -21.26 -4.97 23.82
N VAL A 509 -20.30 -4.84 24.72
CA VAL A 509 -18.87 -4.95 24.42
C VAL A 509 -18.34 -6.22 25.08
N GLU A 510 -17.70 -7.08 24.28
CA GLU A 510 -17.00 -8.25 24.79
C GLU A 510 -15.76 -7.83 25.56
N ASN A 511 -15.39 -8.62 26.57
CA ASN A 511 -14.19 -8.36 27.36
C ASN A 511 -12.94 -8.40 26.48
N GLN A 512 -12.04 -7.44 26.70
CA GLN A 512 -10.84 -7.22 25.90
C GLN A 512 -9.74 -6.57 26.75
N ASN A 513 -8.49 -6.88 26.41
CA ASN A 513 -7.35 -6.41 27.18
C ASN A 513 -6.12 -6.24 26.28
N LEU A 514 -6.14 -5.26 25.39
CA LEU A 514 -4.97 -4.93 24.55
C LEU A 514 -3.81 -4.41 25.41
N HIS A 515 -4.11 -3.71 26.50
CA HIS A 515 -3.13 -3.35 27.54
C HIS A 515 -2.43 -4.58 28.16
N GLY A 516 -2.96 -5.79 28.01
CA GLY A 516 -2.34 -7.04 28.46
C GLY A 516 -1.14 -7.50 27.64
N ILE A 517 -0.87 -6.87 26.48
CA ILE A 517 0.34 -7.13 25.68
C ILE A 517 1.54 -6.52 26.42
N THR A 518 2.18 -7.36 27.23
CA THR A 518 3.34 -7.00 28.04
C THR A 518 4.62 -7.51 27.39
N GLN A 519 5.76 -7.12 27.96
CA GLN A 519 7.08 -7.41 27.44
C GLN A 519 7.37 -8.90 27.16
N SER A 520 6.74 -9.84 27.86
CA SER A 520 6.91 -11.29 27.63
C SER A 520 6.04 -11.85 26.51
N GLY A 521 5.21 -11.03 25.87
CA GLY A 521 4.26 -11.43 24.83
C GLY A 521 4.19 -10.43 23.68
N ILE A 522 5.29 -9.72 23.40
CA ILE A 522 5.39 -8.81 22.26
C ILE A 522 5.42 -9.65 20.98
N PRO A 523 4.49 -9.43 20.03
CA PRO A 523 4.52 -10.10 18.73
C PRO A 523 5.56 -9.45 17.80
N ASP A 524 6.03 -10.21 16.82
CA ASP A 524 6.83 -9.65 15.71
C ASP A 524 5.99 -8.77 14.78
N ASN A 525 4.70 -9.11 14.63
CA ASN A 525 3.76 -8.43 13.75
C ASN A 525 2.41 -8.15 14.43
N LEU A 526 1.85 -6.96 14.18
CA LEU A 526 0.45 -6.65 14.47
C LEU A 526 -0.35 -6.72 13.17
N ILE A 527 -1.34 -7.62 13.11
CA ILE A 527 -2.30 -7.66 12.02
C ILE A 527 -3.55 -6.91 12.46
N ILE A 528 -3.71 -5.69 11.97
CA ILE A 528 -4.85 -4.83 12.28
C ILE A 528 -5.91 -5.03 11.19
N THR A 529 -7.14 -5.34 11.58
CA THR A 529 -8.21 -5.73 10.65
C THR A 529 -9.60 -5.32 11.12
N THR A 530 -10.66 -5.80 10.47
CA THR A 530 -12.06 -5.63 10.89
C THR A 530 -12.67 -6.98 11.28
N ASP A 531 -13.84 -6.95 11.93
CA ASP A 531 -14.51 -8.17 12.40
C ASP A 531 -14.81 -9.15 11.23
N GLU A 532 -15.11 -8.64 10.03
CA GLU A 532 -15.39 -9.43 8.84
C GLU A 532 -14.19 -10.23 8.31
N PHE A 533 -12.96 -9.75 8.57
CA PHE A 533 -11.73 -10.34 8.02
C PHE A 533 -10.89 -11.07 9.08
N LEU A 534 -11.43 -11.25 10.29
CA LEU A 534 -10.73 -11.92 11.38
C LEU A 534 -10.24 -13.34 11.02
N LYS A 535 -11.05 -14.12 10.30
CA LYS A 535 -10.67 -15.49 9.91
C LYS A 535 -9.49 -15.52 8.94
N PRO A 536 -9.54 -14.85 7.76
CA PRO A 536 -8.38 -14.80 6.87
C PRO A 536 -7.15 -14.12 7.51
N ALA A 537 -7.34 -13.14 8.41
CA ALA A 537 -6.23 -12.53 9.16
C ALA A 537 -5.53 -13.53 10.11
N ASN A 538 -6.29 -14.37 10.81
CA ASN A 538 -5.71 -15.44 11.64
C ASN A 538 -5.03 -16.51 10.79
N GLU A 539 -5.54 -16.78 9.59
CA GLU A 539 -4.91 -17.71 8.65
C GLU A 539 -3.57 -17.20 8.13
N LEU A 540 -3.47 -15.88 7.86
CA LEU A 540 -2.19 -15.22 7.54
C LEU A 540 -1.21 -15.26 8.72
N ALA A 541 -1.67 -14.96 9.94
CA ALA A 541 -0.86 -15.08 11.15
C ALA A 541 -0.31 -16.51 11.33
N GLN A 542 -1.15 -17.52 11.15
CA GLN A 542 -0.74 -18.92 11.27
C GLN A 542 0.24 -19.32 10.17
N PHE A 543 0.09 -18.80 8.96
CA PHE A 543 1.05 -19.00 7.88
C PHE A 543 2.44 -18.47 8.27
N HIS A 544 2.55 -17.22 8.72
CA HIS A 544 3.85 -16.66 9.15
C HIS A 544 4.44 -17.38 10.35
N LYS A 545 3.61 -17.80 11.31
CA LYS A 545 4.11 -18.60 12.43
C LYS A 545 4.74 -19.91 11.97
N ASN A 546 4.12 -20.58 11.00
CA ASN A 546 4.60 -21.88 10.51
C ASN A 546 5.75 -21.77 9.51
N PHE A 547 5.76 -20.72 8.67
CA PHE A 547 6.70 -20.60 7.56
C PHE A 547 7.90 -19.70 7.89
N ASP A 548 7.66 -18.57 8.54
CA ASP A 548 8.67 -17.54 8.86
C ASP A 548 9.11 -17.57 10.33
N ASN A 549 8.40 -18.35 11.17
CA ASN A 549 8.56 -18.35 12.63
C ASN A 549 8.37 -16.96 13.26
N LEU A 550 7.43 -16.18 12.71
CA LEU A 550 7.03 -14.88 13.24
C LEU A 550 5.73 -15.00 14.03
N ASP A 551 5.72 -14.47 15.25
CA ASP A 551 4.50 -14.38 16.07
C ASP A 551 3.69 -13.15 15.67
N SER A 552 2.42 -13.34 15.35
CA SER A 552 1.50 -12.26 14.97
C SER A 552 0.35 -12.14 15.97
N TYR A 553 -0.01 -10.91 16.34
CA TYR A 553 -1.22 -10.62 17.12
C TYR A 553 -2.28 -9.98 16.20
N VAL A 554 -3.41 -10.67 16.04
CA VAL A 554 -4.54 -10.20 15.21
C VAL A 554 -5.52 -9.41 16.08
N VAL A 555 -5.85 -8.19 15.67
CA VAL A 555 -6.74 -7.30 16.41
C VAL A 555 -7.65 -6.51 15.47
N THR A 556 -8.89 -6.24 15.91
CA THR A 556 -9.79 -5.39 15.14
C THR A 556 -9.73 -3.94 15.55
N VAL A 557 -9.89 -3.02 14.59
CA VAL A 557 -9.88 -1.56 14.85
C VAL A 557 -10.92 -1.17 15.90
N LYS A 558 -12.06 -1.87 15.97
CA LYS A 558 -13.10 -1.65 16.98
C LYS A 558 -12.60 -1.88 18.41
N LYS A 559 -11.78 -2.93 18.63
CA LYS A 559 -11.17 -3.21 19.93
C LYS A 559 -10.17 -2.12 20.32
N ILE A 560 -9.35 -1.70 19.37
CA ILE A 560 -8.40 -0.59 19.54
C ILE A 560 -9.14 0.69 19.92
N TYR A 561 -10.20 1.07 19.19
CA TYR A 561 -10.93 2.29 19.48
C TYR A 561 -11.54 2.28 20.89
N ASN A 562 -12.11 1.16 21.31
CA ASN A 562 -12.71 1.05 22.64
C ASN A 562 -11.70 1.30 23.78
N GLU A 563 -10.44 0.84 23.67
CA GLU A 563 -9.42 1.05 24.71
C GLU A 563 -8.68 2.40 24.55
N PHE A 564 -8.39 2.85 23.32
CA PHE A 564 -7.47 3.97 23.07
C PHE A 564 -8.15 5.31 22.73
N SER A 565 -9.42 5.31 22.28
CA SER A 565 -10.15 6.54 21.88
C SER A 565 -11.56 6.63 22.45
N SER A 566 -11.82 5.94 23.57
CA SER A 566 -13.16 5.88 24.17
C SER A 566 -14.22 5.43 23.16
N GLY A 567 -13.87 4.50 22.27
CA GLY A 567 -14.76 3.88 21.31
C GLY A 567 -14.98 4.63 19.99
N ALA A 568 -14.44 5.84 19.82
CA ALA A 568 -14.57 6.61 18.58
C ALA A 568 -13.49 6.23 17.55
N GLN A 569 -13.82 6.23 16.26
CA GLN A 569 -12.81 6.08 15.22
C GLN A 569 -11.79 7.23 15.33
N ASP A 570 -10.50 6.93 15.38
CA ASP A 570 -9.41 7.91 15.33
C ASP A 570 -8.12 7.21 14.87
N ILE A 571 -7.38 7.81 13.93
CA ILE A 571 -6.11 7.23 13.45
C ILE A 571 -5.04 7.22 14.55
N SER A 572 -5.07 8.19 15.47
CA SER A 572 -4.11 8.26 16.57
C SER A 572 -4.33 7.12 17.54
N ALA A 573 -5.55 6.59 17.69
CA ALA A 573 -5.82 5.42 18.53
C ALA A 573 -5.08 4.17 18.02
N ILE A 574 -5.07 3.98 16.70
CA ILE A 574 -4.35 2.88 16.04
C ILE A 574 -2.85 3.03 16.27
N ARG A 575 -2.30 4.23 16.03
CA ARG A 575 -0.88 4.48 16.27
C ARG A 575 -0.52 4.36 17.75
N ASP A 576 -1.34 4.86 18.67
CA ASP A 576 -1.06 4.85 20.10
C ASP A 576 -1.06 3.40 20.64
N PHE A 577 -1.93 2.53 20.12
CA PHE A 577 -1.84 1.09 20.37
C PHE A 577 -0.52 0.48 19.88
N ILE A 578 -0.12 0.77 18.62
CA ILE A 578 1.15 0.30 18.05
C ILE A 578 2.34 0.82 18.87
N LYS A 579 2.34 2.10 19.22
CA LYS A 579 3.36 2.74 20.06
C LYS A 579 3.43 2.10 21.44
N MET A 580 2.30 1.79 22.07
CA MET A 580 2.30 1.10 23.35
C MET A 580 3.02 -0.26 23.26
N VAL A 581 2.76 -1.05 22.22
CA VAL A 581 3.44 -2.35 22.01
C VAL A 581 4.93 -2.14 21.72
N TYR A 582 5.26 -1.13 20.90
CA TYR A 582 6.63 -0.78 20.57
C TYR A 582 7.43 -0.31 21.79
N ASP A 583 6.92 0.60 22.60
CA ASP A 583 7.59 1.14 23.80
C ASP A 583 7.85 0.04 24.86
N ARG A 584 7.04 -1.03 24.86
CA ARG A 584 7.21 -2.20 25.74
C ARG A 584 8.21 -3.23 25.21
N SER A 585 8.60 -3.12 23.94
CA SER A 585 9.55 -4.02 23.27
C SER A 585 10.96 -3.90 23.84
N ARG A 586 11.78 -4.95 23.71
CA ARG A 586 13.22 -4.90 24.01
C ARG A 586 14.05 -4.94 22.73
N PRO A 587 15.28 -4.40 22.73
CA PRO A 587 16.22 -4.66 21.65
C PRO A 587 16.42 -6.17 21.44
N GLY A 588 15.95 -6.70 20.31
CA GLY A 588 16.06 -8.12 19.94
C GLY A 588 14.79 -8.97 20.12
N ASP A 589 13.73 -8.40 20.72
CA ASP A 589 12.42 -9.04 20.96
C ASP A 589 11.35 -7.96 20.78
N SER A 590 11.29 -7.41 19.56
CA SER A 590 10.59 -6.16 19.26
C SER A 590 9.60 -6.33 18.14
N LEU A 591 8.47 -5.64 18.27
CA LEU A 591 7.56 -5.38 17.15
C LEU A 591 8.35 -4.89 15.93
N GLN A 592 8.23 -5.61 14.81
CA GLN A 592 8.96 -5.33 13.58
C GLN A 592 8.02 -4.83 12.49
N PHE A 593 6.78 -5.36 12.48
CA PHE A 593 5.84 -5.17 11.39
C PHE A 593 4.44 -4.77 11.86
N VAL A 594 3.75 -4.00 11.00
CA VAL A 594 2.29 -3.81 11.08
C VAL A 594 1.70 -4.15 9.71
N THR A 595 0.85 -5.16 9.67
CA THR A 595 0.02 -5.50 8.51
C THR A 595 -1.36 -4.88 8.66
N LEU A 596 -1.69 -3.92 7.79
CA LEU A 596 -3.04 -3.33 7.70
C LEU A 596 -3.87 -4.20 6.75
N PHE A 597 -4.72 -5.07 7.29
CA PHE A 597 -5.49 -6.04 6.51
C PHE A 597 -6.94 -5.58 6.30
N GLY A 598 -7.11 -4.71 5.31
CA GLY A 598 -8.36 -4.04 4.96
C GLY A 598 -8.10 -2.80 4.12
N ASP A 599 -9.05 -2.45 3.26
CA ASP A 599 -8.98 -1.23 2.45
C ASP A 599 -9.20 0.05 3.28
N CYS A 600 -8.99 1.22 2.68
CA CYS A 600 -9.18 2.52 3.34
C CYS A 600 -9.94 3.50 2.43
N SER A 601 -10.08 4.75 2.91
CA SER A 601 -10.63 5.83 2.10
C SER A 601 -10.10 7.20 2.54
N VAL A 602 -10.13 8.15 1.63
CA VAL A 602 -10.05 9.60 1.89
C VAL A 602 -11.23 10.10 2.75
N ASP A 603 -12.32 9.33 2.80
CA ASP A 603 -13.53 9.66 3.53
C ASP A 603 -13.71 8.82 4.80
N TYR A 604 -13.41 9.44 5.94
CA TYR A 604 -13.53 8.79 7.26
C TYR A 604 -14.97 8.56 7.72
N LYS A 605 -15.93 9.37 7.26
CA LYS A 605 -17.31 9.40 7.81
C LYS A 605 -18.36 8.81 6.87
N ASN A 606 -17.93 8.11 5.81
CA ASN A 606 -18.85 7.40 4.90
C ASN A 606 -19.88 8.31 4.22
N ARG A 607 -19.41 9.47 3.77
CA ARG A 607 -20.10 10.49 2.97
C ARG A 607 -20.15 10.13 1.48
N ILE A 608 -19.17 9.36 0.96
CA ILE A 608 -19.14 8.91 -0.44
C ILE A 608 -19.81 7.54 -0.62
N PRO A 609 -20.46 7.27 -1.76
CA PRO A 609 -21.07 5.98 -2.03
C PRO A 609 -20.04 4.85 -2.08
N ASN A 610 -20.42 3.65 -1.65
CA ASN A 610 -19.57 2.44 -1.67
C ASN A 610 -18.20 2.65 -1.01
N ASN A 611 -18.16 3.42 0.07
CA ASN A 611 -16.93 3.73 0.76
C ASN A 611 -16.22 2.47 1.27
N THR A 612 -14.90 2.51 1.32
CA THR A 612 -14.04 1.39 1.77
C THR A 612 -13.18 1.74 2.97
N ASN A 613 -13.66 2.67 3.84
CA ASN A 613 -12.97 3.06 5.07
C ASN A 613 -13.05 1.96 6.16
N LEU A 614 -12.39 0.82 5.93
CA LEU A 614 -12.34 -0.31 6.86
C LEU A 614 -11.22 -0.10 7.89
N ILE A 615 -10.03 0.25 7.42
CA ILE A 615 -8.91 0.67 8.25
C ILE A 615 -8.42 2.03 7.75
N PRO A 616 -8.69 3.14 8.46
CA PRO A 616 -8.35 4.47 8.03
C PRO A 616 -6.86 4.64 7.66
N VAL A 617 -6.59 5.53 6.71
CA VAL A 617 -5.23 5.98 6.33
C VAL A 617 -5.02 7.43 6.80
N TYR A 618 -3.80 7.88 7.07
CA TYR A 618 -3.56 9.31 7.28
C TYR A 618 -3.82 10.08 5.98
N GLN A 619 -4.54 11.20 6.08
CA GLN A 619 -4.70 12.19 5.03
C GLN A 619 -4.04 13.51 5.48
N SER A 620 -3.35 14.19 4.56
CA SER A 620 -2.74 15.49 4.79
C SER A 620 -3.76 16.59 5.13
N ARG A 621 -3.35 17.61 5.88
CA ARG A 621 -4.09 18.88 6.04
C ARG A 621 -4.27 19.58 4.71
N GLU A 622 -3.19 19.65 3.92
CA GLU A 622 -3.23 20.15 2.56
C GLU A 622 -4.21 19.32 1.72
N SER A 623 -5.16 20.00 1.10
CA SER A 623 -6.33 19.41 0.43
C SER A 623 -6.76 20.18 -0.84
N LEU A 624 -5.99 21.20 -1.22
CA LEU A 624 -6.23 22.09 -2.36
C LEU A 624 -5.10 21.99 -3.41
N HIS A 625 -4.10 21.13 -3.18
CA HIS A 625 -2.98 20.92 -4.08
C HIS A 625 -2.66 19.42 -4.28
N SER A 626 -2.66 18.96 -5.53
CA SER A 626 -2.43 17.55 -5.90
C SER A 626 -1.05 17.01 -5.48
N LEU A 627 0.02 17.77 -5.71
CA LEU A 627 1.40 17.38 -5.39
C LEU A 627 1.80 17.51 -3.90
N LEU A 628 1.20 18.46 -3.17
CA LEU A 628 1.55 18.74 -1.78
C LEU A 628 0.66 17.99 -0.78
N SER A 629 -0.49 17.48 -1.24
CA SER A 629 -1.34 16.56 -0.48
C SER A 629 -0.89 15.12 -0.67
N TYR A 630 -1.17 14.27 0.32
CA TYR A 630 -0.82 12.85 0.29
C TYR A 630 -1.69 12.03 1.25
N SER A 631 -1.72 10.73 1.00
CA SER A 631 -2.20 9.72 1.94
C SER A 631 -1.06 8.77 2.27
N SER A 632 -0.95 8.34 3.53
CA SER A 632 0.19 7.49 3.92
C SER A 632 -0.09 6.64 5.17
N ASP A 633 0.32 5.37 5.09
CA ASP A 633 0.29 4.45 6.23
C ASP A 633 1.52 4.60 7.16
N ASP A 634 2.53 5.37 6.74
CA ASP A 634 3.75 5.59 7.52
C ASP A 634 3.48 6.25 8.88
N PHE A 635 2.35 6.97 8.99
CA PHE A 635 1.88 7.57 10.24
C PHE A 635 1.86 6.57 11.40
N TYR A 636 1.50 5.32 11.11
CA TYR A 636 1.43 4.25 12.11
C TYR A 636 2.81 3.74 12.55
N GLY A 637 3.88 4.19 11.89
CA GLY A 637 5.26 3.81 12.16
C GLY A 637 6.10 4.94 12.73
N LEU A 638 5.52 6.11 13.01
CA LEU A 638 6.16 7.25 13.67
C LEU A 638 5.96 7.14 15.18
N LEU A 639 6.90 6.48 15.87
CA LEU A 639 6.66 5.97 17.23
C LEU A 639 7.50 6.69 18.29
N ASP A 640 8.48 7.51 17.92
CA ASP A 640 9.28 8.25 18.89
C ASP A 640 8.48 9.41 19.52
N ASP A 641 8.79 9.78 20.77
CA ASP A 641 7.98 10.71 21.58
C ASP A 641 7.82 12.11 20.96
N ASN A 642 8.78 12.54 20.13
CA ASN A 642 8.76 13.86 19.50
C ASN A 642 8.15 13.88 18.09
N GLU A 643 7.54 12.78 17.66
CA GLU A 643 7.00 12.62 16.30
C GLU A 643 5.45 12.70 16.28
N GLY A 644 4.88 12.49 15.09
CA GLY A 644 3.47 12.20 14.90
C GLY A 644 2.58 13.41 14.66
N ASN A 645 3.06 14.65 14.85
CA ASN A 645 2.30 15.85 14.46
C ASN A 645 2.15 15.97 12.93
N TRP A 646 3.17 15.49 12.22
CA TRP A 646 3.31 15.37 10.77
C TRP A 646 2.82 16.60 9.99
N GLU A 647 3.54 17.72 10.14
CA GLU A 647 3.26 18.94 9.39
C GLU A 647 3.67 18.77 7.92
N GLU A 648 2.86 19.32 7.02
CA GLU A 648 3.05 19.25 5.57
C GLU A 648 4.10 20.27 5.09
N ASN A 649 5.35 20.12 5.54
CA ASN A 649 6.47 20.93 5.09
C ASN A 649 7.71 20.07 4.79
N LEU A 650 8.72 20.68 4.16
CA LEU A 650 9.95 19.98 3.75
C LEU A 650 10.96 19.79 4.91
N ASN A 651 10.74 20.46 6.05
CA ASN A 651 11.66 20.45 7.19
C ASN A 651 11.37 19.31 8.19
N VAL A 652 10.14 18.78 8.21
CA VAL A 652 9.76 17.65 9.05
C VAL A 652 10.11 16.33 8.35
N ASN A 653 10.92 15.51 9.01
CA ASN A 653 11.42 14.25 8.45
C ASN A 653 11.44 13.13 9.49
N ASP A 654 10.31 12.93 10.17
CA ASP A 654 10.06 11.83 11.12
C ASP A 654 10.40 10.48 10.45
N LYS A 655 11.10 9.60 11.16
CA LYS A 655 11.53 8.32 10.60
C LYS A 655 10.51 7.26 10.98
N MET A 656 10.43 6.22 10.16
CA MET A 656 9.66 5.04 10.55
C MET A 656 10.53 4.17 11.45
N GLU A 657 9.95 3.60 12.52
CA GLU A 657 10.61 2.64 13.42
C GLU A 657 10.36 1.18 13.04
N ILE A 658 9.23 0.92 12.37
CA ILE A 658 8.71 -0.42 12.02
C ILE A 658 8.28 -0.48 10.55
N GLY A 659 8.33 -1.68 9.96
CA GLY A 659 7.89 -1.91 8.58
C GLY A 659 6.36 -1.98 8.49
N ILE A 660 5.78 -1.25 7.55
CA ILE A 660 4.31 -1.19 7.38
C ILE A 660 3.94 -1.61 5.97
N GLY A 661 2.94 -2.47 5.86
CA GLY A 661 2.35 -2.86 4.59
C GLY A 661 0.84 -3.03 4.68
N ARG A 662 0.13 -2.69 3.61
CA ARG A 662 -1.33 -2.80 3.53
C ARG A 662 -1.72 -3.89 2.53
N LEU A 663 -2.67 -4.73 2.94
CA LEU A 663 -3.43 -5.62 2.08
C LEU A 663 -4.83 -5.01 1.90
N PRO A 664 -5.03 -4.13 0.89
CA PRO A 664 -6.29 -3.43 0.71
C PRO A 664 -7.31 -4.41 0.14
N VAL A 665 -8.12 -5.04 0.99
CA VAL A 665 -9.21 -5.95 0.59
C VAL A 665 -10.55 -5.37 1.03
N ARG A 666 -11.58 -5.55 0.21
CA ARG A 666 -12.92 -4.96 0.40
C ARG A 666 -13.95 -6.00 0.85
N THR A 667 -13.67 -7.28 0.63
CA THR A 667 -14.58 -8.39 0.97
C THR A 667 -13.82 -9.57 1.58
N GLU A 668 -14.54 -10.44 2.31
CA GLU A 668 -13.96 -11.65 2.91
C GLU A 668 -13.37 -12.58 1.82
N SER A 669 -14.00 -12.67 0.64
CA SER A 669 -13.49 -13.45 -0.49
C SER A 669 -12.15 -12.93 -1.00
N GLU A 670 -12.03 -11.61 -1.20
CA GLU A 670 -10.76 -10.98 -1.60
C GLU A 670 -9.67 -11.23 -0.55
N ALA A 671 -10.02 -11.19 0.75
CA ALA A 671 -9.10 -11.47 1.84
C ALA A 671 -8.51 -12.90 1.76
N TYR A 672 -9.35 -13.93 1.58
CA TYR A 672 -8.85 -15.30 1.39
C TYR A 672 -8.03 -15.44 0.10
N GLU A 673 -8.43 -14.79 -1.00
CA GLU A 673 -7.71 -14.88 -2.27
C GLU A 673 -6.29 -14.30 -2.17
N VAL A 674 -6.12 -13.18 -1.46
CA VAL A 674 -4.79 -12.60 -1.18
C VAL A 674 -3.95 -13.51 -0.28
N VAL A 675 -4.53 -14.10 0.77
CA VAL A 675 -3.82 -15.05 1.65
C VAL A 675 -3.37 -16.30 0.86
N GLU A 676 -4.24 -16.86 0.02
CA GLU A 676 -3.89 -18.00 -0.83
C GLU A 676 -2.82 -17.65 -1.86
N LYS A 677 -2.84 -16.43 -2.41
CA LYS A 677 -1.78 -15.92 -3.28
C LYS A 677 -0.42 -15.89 -2.56
N ILE A 678 -0.38 -15.39 -1.32
CA ILE A 678 0.85 -15.36 -0.49
C ILE A 678 1.38 -16.78 -0.26
N LYS A 679 0.52 -17.74 0.09
CA LYS A 679 0.93 -19.14 0.26
C LYS A 679 1.45 -19.78 -1.03
N LYS A 680 0.77 -19.55 -2.16
CA LYS A 680 1.23 -20.03 -3.49
C LYS A 680 2.59 -19.45 -3.84
N TYR A 681 2.85 -18.19 -3.51
CA TYR A 681 4.15 -17.56 -3.73
C TYR A 681 5.27 -18.27 -2.98
N LYS A 682 5.02 -18.86 -1.80
CA LYS A 682 6.02 -19.63 -1.03
C LYS A 682 6.01 -21.15 -1.29
N SER A 683 5.19 -21.62 -2.23
CA SER A 683 5.05 -23.05 -2.54
C SER A 683 6.16 -23.60 -3.43
N ASN A 684 6.30 -24.93 -3.51
CA ASN A 684 7.22 -25.61 -4.44
C ASN A 684 6.95 -25.28 -5.92
N GLN A 685 5.69 -25.00 -6.30
CA GLN A 685 5.33 -24.67 -7.69
C GLN A 685 5.90 -23.32 -8.14
N SER A 686 6.30 -22.46 -7.19
CA SER A 686 6.91 -21.17 -7.46
C SER A 686 8.43 -21.23 -7.70
N LEU A 687 9.06 -22.40 -7.62
CA LEU A 687 10.48 -22.57 -7.92
C LEU A 687 10.72 -22.42 -9.44
N GLY A 688 11.73 -21.65 -9.81
CA GLY A 688 12.10 -21.46 -11.21
C GLY A 688 13.08 -20.33 -11.46
N LYS A 689 13.73 -20.37 -12.63
CA LYS A 689 14.74 -19.37 -13.06
C LYS A 689 14.23 -17.94 -13.12
N TRP A 690 12.91 -17.72 -13.13
CA TRP A 690 12.28 -16.40 -13.07
C TRP A 690 12.76 -15.59 -11.85
N ARG A 691 13.12 -16.28 -10.76
CA ARG A 691 13.70 -15.67 -9.55
C ARG A 691 15.07 -15.01 -9.78
N ASN A 692 15.76 -15.34 -10.87
CA ASN A 692 17.02 -14.71 -11.28
C ASN A 692 16.80 -13.52 -12.24
N ASN A 693 15.57 -13.14 -12.57
CA ASN A 693 15.32 -12.08 -13.54
C ASN A 693 14.82 -10.80 -12.87
N ILE A 694 15.28 -9.66 -13.36
CA ILE A 694 14.76 -8.33 -13.00
C ILE A 694 14.48 -7.57 -14.29
N THR A 695 13.29 -6.98 -14.39
CA THR A 695 12.84 -6.27 -15.58
C THR A 695 12.74 -4.78 -15.29
N LEU A 696 13.48 -3.96 -16.05
CA LEU A 696 13.43 -2.51 -16.00
C LEU A 696 12.65 -1.97 -17.21
N ILE A 697 11.68 -1.10 -16.96
CA ILE A 697 10.84 -0.48 -17.97
C ILE A 697 10.98 1.03 -17.87
N ALA A 698 11.36 1.66 -18.98
CA ALA A 698 11.48 3.12 -19.07
C ALA A 698 10.42 3.68 -20.02
N GLY A 699 9.65 4.64 -19.52
CA GLY A 699 8.65 5.37 -20.28
C GLY A 699 9.26 6.27 -21.36
N ASN A 700 8.38 6.83 -22.19
CA ASN A 700 8.75 7.83 -23.17
C ASN A 700 8.65 9.24 -22.58
N LEU A 701 9.44 10.17 -23.10
CA LEU A 701 9.38 11.59 -22.76
C LEU A 701 8.91 12.36 -23.99
N ALA A 702 7.77 13.05 -23.91
CA ALA A 702 7.30 13.93 -24.98
C ALA A 702 8.14 15.25 -24.98
N PRO A 703 8.82 15.64 -26.07
CA PRO A 703 9.92 16.61 -26.01
C PRO A 703 9.54 18.04 -26.43
N LYS A 704 10.40 19.01 -26.10
CA LYS A 704 10.80 20.05 -27.07
C LYS A 704 12.29 20.44 -27.04
N ASP A 705 13.00 20.38 -25.91
CA ASP A 705 14.39 20.89 -25.84
C ASP A 705 15.43 20.03 -25.07
N SER A 706 15.16 18.75 -24.72
CA SER A 706 16.17 17.91 -24.03
C SER A 706 16.89 16.94 -24.98
N ASP A 707 18.22 16.95 -24.94
CA ASP A 707 19.07 15.99 -25.65
C ASP A 707 19.06 14.57 -25.04
N THR A 708 18.39 14.38 -23.90
CA THR A 708 18.35 13.11 -23.15
C THR A 708 16.92 12.77 -22.65
N ASN A 709 16.62 11.46 -22.56
CA ASN A 709 15.42 10.94 -21.90
C ASN A 709 15.76 10.61 -20.45
N SER A 710 15.24 11.39 -19.50
CA SER A 710 15.57 11.26 -18.07
C SER A 710 15.01 9.99 -17.42
N PHE A 711 13.89 9.44 -17.90
CA PHE A 711 13.38 8.14 -17.42
C PHE A 711 14.31 7.00 -17.82
N LEU A 712 14.81 7.02 -19.07
CA LEU A 712 15.80 6.05 -19.54
C LEU A 712 17.12 6.18 -18.79
N SER A 713 17.62 7.40 -18.58
CA SER A 713 18.84 7.64 -17.79
C SER A 713 18.71 7.13 -16.36
N ALA A 714 17.55 7.34 -15.72
CA ALA A 714 17.28 6.80 -14.39
C ALA A 714 17.25 5.26 -14.40
N ALA A 715 16.62 4.64 -15.40
CA ALA A 715 16.59 3.18 -15.54
C ALA A 715 18.01 2.59 -15.72
N GLU A 716 18.88 3.22 -16.52
CA GLU A 716 20.27 2.79 -16.66
C GLU A 716 21.07 2.94 -15.36
N THR A 717 20.82 4.00 -14.58
CA THR A 717 21.42 4.13 -13.24
C THR A 717 21.02 2.97 -12.33
N LEU A 718 19.77 2.51 -12.39
CA LEU A 718 19.33 1.33 -11.64
C LEU A 718 19.98 0.06 -12.19
N ALA A 719 20.11 -0.07 -13.51
CA ALA A 719 20.80 -1.22 -14.13
C ALA A 719 22.24 -1.34 -13.63
N ASP A 720 22.97 -0.23 -13.49
CA ASP A 720 24.32 -0.21 -12.94
C ASP A 720 24.36 -0.66 -11.48
N ILE A 721 23.45 -0.17 -10.63
CA ILE A 721 23.34 -0.58 -9.21
C ILE A 721 23.08 -2.08 -9.11
N ILE A 722 22.17 -2.60 -9.93
CA ILE A 722 21.81 -4.02 -9.95
C ILE A 722 22.97 -4.87 -10.44
N THR A 723 23.70 -4.44 -11.46
CA THR A 723 24.87 -5.16 -11.97
C THR A 723 26.00 -5.22 -10.93
N GLN A 724 26.20 -4.15 -10.16
CA GLN A 724 27.23 -4.07 -9.11
C GLN A 724 26.86 -4.87 -7.85
N ARG A 725 25.59 -4.86 -7.43
CA ARG A 725 25.14 -5.46 -6.15
C ARG A 725 24.44 -6.80 -6.30
N GLY A 726 23.86 -7.06 -7.46
CA GLY A 726 23.04 -8.22 -7.80
C GLY A 726 23.59 -8.98 -8.99
N LYS A 727 24.91 -9.28 -8.99
CA LYS A 727 25.63 -9.95 -10.09
C LYS A 727 24.99 -11.25 -10.60
N ASP A 728 24.21 -11.93 -9.76
CA ASP A 728 23.56 -13.21 -10.10
C ASP A 728 22.25 -13.03 -10.89
N TYR A 729 21.71 -11.81 -10.94
CA TYR A 729 20.48 -11.49 -11.66
C TYR A 729 20.73 -11.19 -13.14
N ASN A 730 19.76 -11.56 -13.97
CA ASN A 730 19.66 -11.19 -15.37
C ASN A 730 18.78 -9.95 -15.50
N LEU A 731 19.27 -8.96 -16.22
CA LEU A 731 18.58 -7.70 -16.45
C LEU A 731 17.88 -7.71 -17.81
N ASN A 732 16.56 -7.61 -17.79
CA ASN A 732 15.73 -7.43 -18.97
C ASN A 732 15.34 -5.94 -19.06
N LYS A 733 15.65 -5.30 -20.19
CA LYS A 733 15.39 -3.86 -20.41
C LYS A 733 14.30 -3.69 -21.47
N ILE A 734 13.16 -3.11 -21.10
CA ILE A 734 12.06 -2.78 -22.01
C ILE A 734 11.89 -1.26 -22.02
N TYR A 735 12.60 -0.59 -22.93
CA TYR A 735 12.55 0.87 -23.01
C TYR A 735 11.64 1.28 -24.16
N LEU A 736 10.54 1.96 -23.83
CA LEU A 736 9.52 2.39 -24.82
C LEU A 736 10.13 3.12 -26.04
N PRO A 737 11.15 3.98 -25.89
CA PRO A 737 11.81 4.61 -27.04
C PRO A 737 12.47 3.64 -28.05
N SER A 738 12.64 2.36 -27.72
CA SER A 738 13.14 1.30 -28.62
C SER A 738 12.05 0.57 -29.40
N TYR A 739 10.76 0.88 -29.17
CA TYR A 739 9.64 0.23 -29.83
C TYR A 739 8.84 1.22 -30.70
N PRO A 740 8.24 0.75 -31.81
CA PRO A 740 7.46 1.60 -32.69
C PRO A 740 6.15 2.04 -32.02
N LEU A 741 5.79 3.30 -32.23
CA LEU A 741 4.50 3.86 -31.81
C LEU A 741 3.47 3.71 -32.93
N ILE A 742 2.24 3.36 -32.55
CA ILE A 742 1.07 3.38 -33.45
C ILE A 742 0.17 4.53 -33.01
N TYR A 743 -0.16 5.43 -33.92
CA TYR A 743 -1.05 6.56 -33.62
C TYR A 743 -2.50 6.20 -33.92
N THR A 744 -3.34 6.28 -32.90
CA THR A 744 -4.79 6.05 -32.98
C THR A 744 -5.55 7.35 -32.70
N PRO A 745 -6.86 7.44 -33.02
CA PRO A 745 -7.68 8.60 -32.62
C PRO A 745 -7.70 8.86 -31.10
N SER A 746 -7.43 7.83 -30.30
CA SER A 746 -7.39 7.90 -28.82
C SER A 746 -6.00 8.22 -28.26
N GLY A 747 -5.00 8.42 -29.10
CA GLY A 747 -3.61 8.67 -28.70
C GLY A 747 -2.62 7.69 -29.31
N ALA A 748 -1.33 7.91 -29.05
CA ALA A 748 -0.29 6.94 -29.39
C ALA A 748 -0.39 5.71 -28.49
N ILE A 749 -0.14 4.53 -29.04
CA ILE A 749 -0.01 3.27 -28.29
C ILE A 749 1.31 2.60 -28.66
N CYS A 750 1.83 1.76 -27.77
CA CYS A 750 3.06 0.99 -28.02
C CYS A 750 2.81 -0.52 -27.84
N PRO A 751 2.17 -1.20 -28.81
CA PRO A 751 1.70 -2.56 -28.63
C PRO A 751 2.82 -3.57 -28.40
N LEU A 752 3.94 -3.43 -29.12
CA LEU A 752 5.08 -4.35 -29.00
C LEU A 752 5.79 -4.24 -27.64
N ALA A 753 5.86 -3.04 -27.05
CA ALA A 753 6.37 -2.89 -25.68
C ALA A 753 5.40 -3.50 -24.67
N ASN A 754 4.09 -3.30 -24.86
CA ASN A 754 3.07 -3.88 -23.97
C ASN A 754 3.03 -5.41 -24.06
N GLU A 755 3.23 -5.98 -25.24
CA GLU A 755 3.40 -7.42 -25.45
C GLU A 755 4.67 -7.94 -24.77
N ALA A 756 5.80 -7.24 -24.92
CA ALA A 756 7.04 -7.61 -24.23
C ALA A 756 6.85 -7.63 -22.70
N ILE A 757 6.15 -6.64 -22.14
CA ILE A 757 5.83 -6.60 -20.70
C ILE A 757 4.96 -7.78 -20.29
N GLN A 758 3.90 -8.09 -21.04
CA GLN A 758 3.04 -9.25 -20.77
C GLN A 758 3.83 -10.57 -20.83
N ASN A 759 4.74 -10.71 -21.79
CA ASN A 759 5.60 -11.87 -21.90
C ASN A 759 6.52 -12.04 -20.68
N GLU A 760 6.99 -10.95 -20.07
CA GLU A 760 7.77 -11.01 -18.82
C GLU A 760 6.94 -11.47 -17.60
N PHE A 761 5.65 -11.13 -17.55
CA PHE A 761 4.74 -11.71 -16.55
C PHE A 761 4.54 -13.21 -16.77
N GLU A 762 4.41 -13.66 -18.03
CA GLU A 762 4.18 -15.08 -18.36
C GLU A 762 5.42 -15.95 -18.11
N LYS A 763 6.62 -15.44 -18.40
CA LYS A 763 7.90 -16.10 -18.12
C LYS A 763 8.32 -16.00 -16.65
N GLY A 764 7.77 -15.00 -15.96
CA GLY A 764 8.11 -14.62 -14.60
C GLY A 764 9.36 -13.74 -14.51
N THR A 765 9.30 -12.78 -13.59
CA THR A 765 10.41 -11.92 -13.18
C THR A 765 10.31 -11.66 -11.68
N LEU A 766 11.43 -11.53 -10.97
CA LEU A 766 11.43 -11.33 -9.52
C LEU A 766 10.94 -9.93 -9.16
N ILE A 767 11.49 -8.93 -9.86
CA ILE A 767 11.16 -7.51 -9.68
C ILE A 767 10.87 -6.93 -11.07
N LEU A 768 9.73 -6.24 -11.18
CA LEU A 768 9.38 -5.45 -12.36
C LEU A 768 9.33 -3.99 -11.93
N ASN A 769 10.19 -3.15 -12.50
CA ASN A 769 10.33 -1.76 -12.13
C ASN A 769 10.00 -0.87 -13.34
N TYR A 770 9.03 0.03 -13.16
CA TYR A 770 8.65 1.01 -14.16
C TYR A 770 9.01 2.42 -13.73
N ILE A 771 9.63 3.18 -14.63
CA ILE A 771 9.97 4.60 -14.45
C ILE A 771 9.34 5.39 -15.60
N GLY A 772 8.42 6.30 -15.30
CA GLY A 772 7.76 7.11 -16.32
C GLY A 772 6.45 7.74 -15.85
N HIS A 773 5.65 8.21 -16.81
CA HIS A 773 4.31 8.74 -16.55
C HIS A 773 3.28 7.64 -16.30
N GLY A 774 2.18 7.98 -15.65
CA GLY A 774 1.15 7.04 -15.27
C GLY A 774 0.01 7.76 -14.58
N ASN A 775 -1.10 7.05 -14.41
CA ASN A 775 -2.25 7.49 -13.63
C ASN A 775 -2.77 6.31 -12.80
N GLU A 776 -3.95 6.41 -12.22
CA GLU A 776 -4.53 5.36 -11.38
C GLU A 776 -4.72 4.03 -12.10
N VAL A 777 -4.96 4.02 -13.43
CA VAL A 777 -5.45 2.83 -14.16
C VAL A 777 -4.52 2.31 -15.26
N GLN A 778 -3.45 3.04 -15.61
CA GLN A 778 -2.46 2.63 -16.62
C GLN A 778 -1.09 3.25 -16.39
N LEU A 779 -0.07 2.60 -16.94
CA LEU A 779 1.27 3.16 -17.08
C LEU A 779 1.44 3.77 -18.48
N SER A 780 2.21 4.85 -18.56
CA SER A 780 2.50 5.62 -19.77
C SER A 780 1.28 6.23 -20.47
N GLN A 781 1.52 7.23 -21.32
CA GLN A 781 0.48 7.73 -22.24
C GLN A 781 0.17 6.70 -23.33
N GLU A 782 1.16 5.86 -23.65
CA GLU A 782 1.11 4.80 -24.67
C GLU A 782 0.33 3.55 -24.25
N ASN A 783 -0.38 3.61 -23.11
CA ASN A 783 -1.28 2.57 -22.60
C ASN A 783 -0.60 1.20 -22.42
N ILE A 784 0.42 1.14 -21.55
CA ILE A 784 1.06 -0.11 -21.16
C ILE A 784 0.58 -0.51 -19.75
N LEU A 785 0.44 -1.82 -19.51
CA LEU A 785 0.05 -2.39 -18.21
C LEU A 785 -1.16 -1.70 -17.53
N ASN A 786 -2.29 -1.62 -18.24
CA ASN A 786 -3.54 -1.11 -17.67
C ASN A 786 -4.28 -2.14 -16.79
N THR A 787 -5.28 -1.69 -16.03
CA THR A 787 -6.08 -2.54 -15.13
C THR A 787 -6.72 -3.73 -15.83
N THR A 788 -7.21 -3.58 -17.07
CA THR A 788 -7.75 -4.69 -17.87
C THR A 788 -6.69 -5.76 -18.14
N SER A 789 -5.48 -5.37 -18.53
CA SER A 789 -4.38 -6.31 -18.76
C SER A 789 -3.96 -7.00 -17.46
N LEU A 790 -3.87 -6.27 -16.36
CA LEU A 790 -3.51 -6.78 -15.03
C LEU A 790 -4.51 -7.81 -14.50
N ALA A 791 -5.82 -7.57 -14.69
CA ALA A 791 -6.88 -8.49 -14.28
C ALA A 791 -6.86 -9.81 -15.07
N ASN A 792 -6.28 -9.81 -16.27
CA ASN A 792 -6.23 -10.99 -17.15
C ASN A 792 -4.93 -11.81 -17.02
N LEU A 793 -3.94 -11.34 -16.25
CA LEU A 793 -2.69 -12.07 -16.03
C LEU A 793 -2.94 -13.42 -15.34
N LYS A 794 -2.16 -14.44 -15.72
CA LYS A 794 -2.29 -15.85 -15.27
C LYS A 794 -1.02 -16.44 -14.60
N ASN A 795 -0.18 -15.58 -14.03
CA ASN A 795 1.13 -15.90 -13.47
C ASN A 795 1.11 -16.25 -11.95
N GLN A 796 0.09 -16.95 -11.45
CA GLN A 796 -0.14 -17.22 -10.00
C GLN A 796 1.04 -17.84 -9.20
N PHE A 797 2.04 -18.44 -9.86
CA PHE A 797 3.23 -19.01 -9.20
C PHE A 797 4.51 -18.19 -9.41
N GLN A 798 4.45 -17.14 -10.23
CA GLN A 798 5.60 -16.34 -10.67
C GLN A 798 5.24 -14.86 -10.59
N LEU A 799 4.92 -14.43 -9.36
CA LEU A 799 4.38 -13.11 -9.09
C LEU A 799 5.54 -12.11 -8.85
N PRO A 800 5.76 -11.12 -9.71
CA PRO A 800 6.77 -10.10 -9.47
C PRO A 800 6.40 -9.20 -8.30
N PHE A 801 7.42 -8.61 -7.67
CA PHE A 801 7.24 -7.38 -6.91
C PHE A 801 7.29 -6.19 -7.86
N LEU A 802 6.26 -5.34 -7.82
CA LEU A 802 6.11 -4.21 -8.72
C LEU A 802 6.64 -2.93 -8.08
N VAL A 803 7.61 -2.27 -8.70
CA VAL A 803 8.03 -0.92 -8.30
C VAL A 803 7.54 0.06 -9.37
N ALA A 804 6.59 0.91 -9.00
CA ALA A 804 5.95 1.85 -9.92
C ALA A 804 6.41 3.29 -9.60
N ALA A 805 7.51 3.70 -10.22
CA ALA A 805 8.09 5.03 -10.10
C ALA A 805 7.37 6.03 -11.02
N THR A 806 6.08 6.24 -10.77
CA THR A 806 5.16 7.00 -11.61
C THR A 806 4.14 7.79 -10.78
N CYS A 807 3.19 8.51 -11.38
CA CYS A 807 2.13 9.17 -10.63
C CYS A 807 0.96 8.22 -10.34
N GLN A 808 0.43 8.22 -9.11
CA GLN A 808 -0.91 7.74 -8.71
C GLN A 808 -1.30 6.28 -9.03
N PHE A 809 -0.42 5.46 -9.61
CA PHE A 809 -0.72 4.05 -9.89
C PHE A 809 -1.00 3.24 -8.61
N GLY A 810 -0.61 3.79 -7.45
CA GLY A 810 -0.84 3.25 -6.11
C GLY A 810 -1.98 3.91 -5.33
N ARG A 811 -2.94 4.60 -5.97
CA ARG A 811 -4.01 5.31 -5.25
C ARG A 811 -5.11 4.37 -4.71
N TYR A 812 -4.84 3.75 -3.56
CA TYR A 812 -5.75 2.79 -2.90
C TYR A 812 -6.81 3.45 -2.00
N ASP A 813 -6.77 4.76 -1.79
CA ASP A 813 -7.63 5.46 -0.84
C ASP A 813 -8.86 6.11 -1.47
N PHE A 814 -9.17 5.80 -2.73
CA PHE A 814 -10.32 6.35 -3.44
C PHE A 814 -11.26 5.24 -3.95
N PRO A 815 -12.35 4.93 -3.23
CA PRO A 815 -13.17 3.73 -3.49
C PRO A 815 -13.75 3.62 -4.91
N GLU A 816 -14.03 4.75 -5.57
CA GLU A 816 -14.62 4.81 -6.91
C GLU A 816 -13.65 4.37 -8.02
N ILE A 817 -12.33 4.35 -7.76
CA ILE A 817 -11.31 3.93 -8.72
C ILE A 817 -10.47 2.81 -8.09
N GLN A 818 -10.41 1.66 -8.75
CA GLN A 818 -9.43 0.64 -8.38
C GLN A 818 -8.12 0.93 -9.09
N SER A 819 -7.08 1.18 -8.30
CA SER A 819 -5.74 1.46 -8.82
C SER A 819 -5.10 0.22 -9.43
N GLY A 820 -4.14 0.43 -10.34
CA GLY A 820 -3.39 -0.65 -10.98
C GLY A 820 -2.75 -1.62 -9.97
N VAL A 821 -2.21 -1.11 -8.86
CA VAL A 821 -1.61 -1.98 -7.82
C VAL A 821 -2.66 -2.80 -7.05
N GLU A 822 -3.86 -2.27 -6.80
CA GLU A 822 -4.94 -3.03 -6.17
C GLU A 822 -5.38 -4.17 -7.07
N VAL A 823 -5.57 -3.90 -8.37
CA VAL A 823 -5.95 -4.93 -9.36
C VAL A 823 -4.87 -6.01 -9.47
N ALA A 824 -3.60 -5.63 -9.51
CA ALA A 824 -2.48 -6.57 -9.56
C ALA A 824 -2.41 -7.47 -8.31
N LEU A 825 -2.59 -6.90 -7.12
CA LEU A 825 -2.55 -7.66 -5.86
C LEU A 825 -3.79 -8.55 -5.69
N ARG A 826 -4.98 -8.11 -6.09
CA ARG A 826 -6.24 -8.87 -5.92
C ARG A 826 -6.51 -9.89 -7.02
N ASN A 827 -5.80 -9.86 -8.15
CA ASN A 827 -6.00 -10.87 -9.20
C ASN A 827 -5.68 -12.29 -8.69
N ARG A 828 -6.69 -13.14 -8.50
CA ARG A 828 -6.55 -14.52 -8.00
C ARG A 828 -5.64 -15.42 -8.86
N GLU A 829 -5.57 -15.18 -10.16
CA GLU A 829 -4.85 -16.05 -11.11
C GLU A 829 -3.48 -15.50 -11.53
N GLY A 830 -3.12 -14.27 -11.12
CA GLY A 830 -1.87 -13.63 -11.52
C GLY A 830 -1.64 -12.26 -10.89
N GLY A 831 -0.97 -11.37 -11.60
CA GLY A 831 -0.65 -10.02 -11.13
C GLY A 831 0.68 -9.96 -10.39
N SER A 832 0.74 -9.21 -9.29
CA SER A 832 1.93 -9.03 -8.45
C SER A 832 1.73 -9.62 -7.05
N ILE A 833 2.84 -9.88 -6.35
CA ILE A 833 2.81 -10.30 -4.92
C ILE A 833 2.73 -9.11 -3.97
N GLY A 834 3.16 -7.95 -4.45
CA GLY A 834 3.15 -6.68 -3.73
C GLY A 834 3.72 -5.57 -4.62
N SER A 835 3.56 -4.33 -4.17
CA SER A 835 3.98 -3.15 -4.91
C SER A 835 4.53 -2.05 -4.01
N LEU A 836 5.53 -1.31 -4.50
CA LEU A 836 5.92 0.01 -4.01
C LEU A 836 5.47 1.05 -5.03
N ALA A 837 4.46 1.84 -4.67
CA ALA A 837 3.85 2.81 -5.59
C ALA A 837 3.36 4.05 -4.84
N PRO A 838 3.29 5.21 -5.50
CA PRO A 838 2.76 6.41 -4.90
C PRO A 838 1.24 6.55 -5.06
N THR A 839 0.64 7.16 -4.05
CA THR A 839 -0.79 7.44 -3.91
C THR A 839 -1.22 8.75 -4.58
N ARG A 840 -0.26 9.64 -4.85
CA ARG A 840 -0.44 10.99 -5.42
C ARG A 840 0.60 11.29 -6.50
N PRO A 841 0.46 12.40 -7.26
CA PRO A 841 1.48 12.82 -8.21
C PRO A 841 2.82 13.06 -7.50
N VAL A 842 3.91 12.81 -8.22
CA VAL A 842 5.29 12.85 -7.70
C VAL A 842 6.24 13.39 -8.76
N TYR A 843 7.36 13.99 -8.36
CA TYR A 843 8.40 14.44 -9.29
C TYR A 843 9.40 13.33 -9.63
N ASN A 844 9.86 13.33 -10.87
CA ASN A 844 10.81 12.35 -11.39
C ASN A 844 12.11 12.25 -10.55
N LEU A 845 12.65 13.40 -10.10
CA LEU A 845 13.87 13.42 -9.28
C LEU A 845 13.71 12.61 -7.98
N TYR A 846 12.58 12.76 -7.29
CA TYR A 846 12.32 12.03 -6.05
C TYR A 846 11.98 10.56 -6.31
N ASN A 847 11.34 10.26 -7.45
CA ASN A 847 11.14 8.88 -7.90
C ASN A 847 12.48 8.17 -8.07
N GLN A 848 13.45 8.80 -8.75
CA GLN A 848 14.78 8.25 -8.93
C GLN A 848 15.46 7.98 -7.58
N ALA A 849 15.50 8.96 -6.68
CA ALA A 849 16.12 8.80 -5.35
C ALA A 849 15.52 7.63 -4.55
N LEU A 850 14.20 7.47 -4.58
CA LEU A 850 13.50 6.38 -3.90
C LEU A 850 13.78 5.01 -4.54
N ASN A 851 13.87 4.94 -5.87
CA ASN A 851 14.20 3.70 -6.57
C ASN A 851 15.65 3.26 -6.35
N GLU A 852 16.59 4.20 -6.33
CA GLU A 852 17.97 3.90 -6.01
C GLU A 852 18.10 3.37 -4.57
N ALA A 853 17.42 4.00 -3.61
CA ALA A 853 17.39 3.54 -2.22
C ALA A 853 16.76 2.14 -2.10
N PHE A 854 15.71 1.85 -2.87
CA PHE A 854 15.12 0.52 -2.95
C PHE A 854 16.14 -0.53 -3.40
N TYR A 855 16.82 -0.35 -4.54
CA TYR A 855 17.81 -1.33 -5.01
C TYR A 855 19.09 -1.40 -4.16
N LYS A 856 19.45 -0.31 -3.46
CA LYS A 856 20.51 -0.33 -2.44
C LYS A 856 20.13 -1.20 -1.23
N THR A 857 18.83 -1.41 -1.00
CA THR A 857 18.27 -2.14 0.15
C THR A 857 17.82 -3.57 -0.21
N ALA A 858 17.20 -3.77 -1.37
CA ALA A 858 16.55 -5.01 -1.76
C ALA A 858 17.49 -6.23 -1.82
N PHE A 859 18.80 -6.04 -1.91
CA PHE A 859 19.79 -7.13 -1.92
C PHE A 859 20.55 -7.25 -0.59
N LEU A 860 20.20 -6.46 0.42
CA LEU A 860 20.83 -6.54 1.74
C LEU A 860 20.37 -7.80 2.48
N LYS A 861 21.28 -8.30 3.32
CA LYS A 861 21.04 -9.41 4.23
C LYS A 861 21.31 -8.98 5.67
N MET A 862 20.47 -9.44 6.59
CA MET A 862 20.75 -9.42 8.03
C MET A 862 21.26 -10.80 8.45
N GLY A 863 22.56 -10.88 8.74
CA GLY A 863 23.23 -12.18 8.86
C GLY A 863 23.19 -12.93 7.52
N THR A 864 22.54 -14.09 7.49
CA THR A 864 22.38 -14.92 6.28
C THR A 864 21.04 -14.74 5.59
N GLN A 865 20.09 -14.02 6.19
CA GLN A 865 18.71 -13.87 5.69
C GLN A 865 18.55 -12.57 4.91
N PHE A 866 17.84 -12.63 3.79
CA PHE A 866 17.41 -11.42 3.08
C PHE A 866 16.35 -10.69 3.89
N LEU A 867 16.29 -9.37 3.71
CA LEU A 867 15.28 -8.54 4.35
C LEU A 867 13.87 -8.88 3.86
N THR A 868 12.90 -8.74 4.77
CA THR A 868 11.47 -8.75 4.48
C THR A 868 11.06 -7.49 3.70
N LEU A 869 9.89 -7.50 3.07
CA LEU A 869 9.34 -6.34 2.38
C LEU A 869 9.16 -5.14 3.33
N GLY A 870 8.70 -5.38 4.56
CA GLY A 870 8.56 -4.35 5.59
C GLY A 870 9.89 -3.67 5.91
N GLU A 871 10.96 -4.44 6.09
CA GLU A 871 12.32 -3.91 6.32
C GLU A 871 12.86 -3.19 5.08
N ILE A 872 12.64 -3.73 3.88
CA ILE A 872 13.08 -3.10 2.63
C ILE A 872 12.45 -1.72 2.51
N ILE A 873 11.14 -1.60 2.72
CA ILE A 873 10.43 -0.32 2.59
C ILE A 873 10.82 0.65 3.71
N LEU A 874 10.95 0.16 4.94
CA LEU A 874 11.45 0.93 6.09
C LEU A 874 12.80 1.60 5.77
N PHE A 875 13.80 0.81 5.34
CA PHE A 875 15.11 1.35 5.00
C PHE A 875 15.09 2.20 3.73
N THR A 876 14.28 1.84 2.73
CA THR A 876 14.11 2.64 1.50
C THR A 876 13.60 4.03 1.84
N LYS A 877 12.54 4.14 2.64
CA LYS A 877 11.96 5.43 3.02
C LYS A 877 12.88 6.23 3.91
N ASN A 878 13.48 5.62 4.93
CA ASN A 878 14.39 6.33 5.84
C ASN A 878 15.72 6.78 5.19
N ASN A 879 16.05 6.30 3.99
CA ASN A 879 17.30 6.60 3.28
C ASN A 879 17.13 7.09 1.83
N SER A 880 15.94 7.51 1.41
CA SER A 880 15.68 8.06 0.06
C SER A 880 15.54 9.58 0.05
N THR A 881 14.30 10.08 0.06
CA THR A 881 13.94 11.50 0.02
C THR A 881 13.36 11.96 1.37
N ARG A 882 12.90 13.21 1.48
CA ARG A 882 12.42 13.82 2.73
C ARG A 882 11.06 14.47 2.58
N GLY A 883 10.40 14.69 3.72
CA GLY A 883 9.15 15.44 3.80
C GLY A 883 8.04 14.84 2.93
N ILE A 884 7.20 15.70 2.37
CA ILE A 884 6.00 15.35 1.58
C ILE A 884 6.28 14.36 0.43
N TYR A 885 7.42 14.48 -0.25
CA TYR A 885 7.73 13.66 -1.43
C TYR A 885 8.03 12.19 -1.08
N ASN A 886 8.43 11.93 0.17
CA ASN A 886 8.62 10.56 0.65
C ASN A 886 7.27 9.90 0.98
N ARG A 887 6.31 10.68 1.50
CA ARG A 887 5.10 10.15 2.16
C ARG A 887 4.05 9.62 1.19
N SER A 888 4.09 10.05 -0.06
CA SER A 888 3.17 9.57 -1.08
C SER A 888 3.38 8.11 -1.45
N TYR A 889 4.54 7.51 -1.18
CA TYR A 889 4.80 6.09 -1.49
C TYR A 889 4.23 5.18 -0.42
N THR A 890 3.74 3.99 -0.79
CA THR A 890 3.36 2.96 0.19
C THR A 890 3.74 1.55 -0.25
N LEU A 891 3.81 0.64 0.70
CA LEU A 891 3.82 -0.80 0.45
C LEU A 891 2.38 -1.31 0.37
N ILE A 892 1.95 -1.68 -0.84
CA ILE A 892 0.74 -2.50 -1.03
C ILE A 892 1.19 -3.95 -1.13
N GLY A 893 1.12 -4.67 -0.01
CA GLY A 893 1.65 -6.01 0.14
C GLY A 893 1.85 -6.37 1.60
N ASP A 894 2.19 -7.63 1.84
CA ASP A 894 2.45 -8.16 3.17
C ASP A 894 3.89 -7.80 3.63
N PRO A 895 4.04 -7.01 4.72
CA PRO A 895 5.36 -6.59 5.19
C PRO A 895 6.20 -7.73 5.75
N CYS A 896 5.60 -8.85 6.19
CA CYS A 896 6.34 -9.99 6.73
C CYS A 896 6.99 -10.85 5.64
N LEU A 897 6.57 -10.68 4.39
CA LEU A 897 7.03 -11.51 3.29
C LEU A 897 8.45 -11.14 2.85
N THR A 898 9.31 -12.13 2.64
CA THR A 898 10.54 -11.95 1.85
C THR A 898 10.25 -12.14 0.36
N LEU A 899 10.93 -11.43 -0.54
CA LEU A 899 10.89 -11.85 -1.96
C LEU A 899 11.50 -13.25 -2.09
N ASN A 900 11.14 -13.96 -3.16
CA ASN A 900 11.68 -15.28 -3.46
C ASN A 900 13.11 -15.22 -4.01
N TYR A 901 14.00 -14.62 -3.22
CA TYR A 901 15.44 -14.65 -3.48
C TYR A 901 15.95 -16.10 -3.42
N PRO A 902 16.74 -16.53 -4.41
CA PRO A 902 17.47 -17.80 -4.31
C PRO A 902 18.38 -17.81 -3.08
N ARG A 903 18.39 -18.93 -2.33
CA ARG A 903 19.02 -18.98 -1.00
C ARG A 903 20.48 -19.39 -1.04
N GLU A 904 20.80 -20.45 -1.78
CA GLU A 904 22.14 -21.02 -1.85
C GLU A 904 22.98 -20.42 -2.98
N GLU A 905 24.31 -20.52 -2.85
CA GLU A 905 25.27 -20.06 -3.87
C GLU A 905 25.59 -21.18 -4.86
N ILE A 906 25.67 -20.85 -6.14
CA ILE A 906 26.15 -21.77 -7.19
C ILE A 906 27.45 -21.24 -7.75
N LEU A 907 28.50 -22.07 -7.73
CA LEU A 907 29.81 -21.70 -8.25
C LEU A 907 30.20 -22.60 -9.43
N VAL A 908 30.58 -21.99 -10.55
CA VAL A 908 31.31 -22.70 -11.62
C VAL A 908 32.74 -22.93 -11.14
N THR A 909 33.15 -24.19 -11.07
CA THR A 909 34.48 -24.61 -10.60
C THR A 909 35.43 -24.94 -11.73
N GLN A 910 34.92 -25.47 -12.85
CA GLN A 910 35.74 -25.82 -14.01
C GLN A 910 35.01 -25.55 -15.32
N ILE A 911 35.78 -25.15 -16.33
CA ILE A 911 35.37 -25.06 -17.73
C ILE A 911 36.38 -25.86 -18.55
N ASN A 912 35.92 -26.86 -19.29
CA ASN A 912 36.75 -27.75 -20.10
C ASN A 912 37.92 -28.39 -19.30
N GLY A 913 37.67 -28.74 -18.04
CA GLY A 913 38.67 -29.33 -17.13
C GLY A 913 39.70 -28.35 -16.55
N GLN A 914 39.59 -27.05 -16.83
CA GLN A 914 40.42 -26.00 -16.25
C GLN A 914 39.68 -25.33 -15.09
N TYR A 915 40.35 -25.11 -13.96
CA TYR A 915 39.76 -24.45 -12.79
C TYR A 915 39.49 -22.96 -13.05
N THR A 916 38.31 -22.50 -12.62
CA THR A 916 37.93 -21.08 -12.66
C THR A 916 38.80 -20.27 -11.68
N GLY A 917 39.39 -19.16 -12.16
CA GLY A 917 40.35 -18.34 -11.40
C GLY A 917 41.79 -18.32 -11.92
N GLY A 918 42.13 -19.21 -12.87
CA GLY A 918 43.30 -19.06 -13.76
C GLY A 918 42.97 -18.21 -15.00
N THR A 919 43.88 -18.11 -15.98
CA THR A 919 43.53 -17.59 -17.32
C THR A 919 42.45 -18.50 -17.92
N SER A 920 41.19 -18.06 -17.91
CA SER A 920 40.09 -18.80 -18.53
C SER A 920 40.38 -18.97 -20.02
N ASP A 921 40.34 -20.21 -20.50
CA ASP A 921 40.36 -20.49 -21.95
C ASP A 921 39.06 -19.99 -22.59
N THR A 922 39.10 -19.71 -23.89
CA THR A 922 37.99 -19.16 -24.66
C THR A 922 37.00 -20.26 -25.05
N LEU A 923 35.69 -20.02 -24.87
CA LEU A 923 34.64 -20.82 -25.50
C LEU A 923 34.50 -20.43 -26.99
N LYS A 924 34.74 -21.38 -27.89
CA LYS A 924 34.78 -21.16 -29.34
C LYS A 924 33.57 -21.78 -30.04
N ALA A 925 33.18 -21.21 -31.17
CA ALA A 925 32.14 -21.80 -32.03
C ALA A 925 32.49 -23.26 -32.39
N LEU A 926 31.49 -24.14 -32.41
CA LEU A 926 31.58 -25.59 -32.69
C LEU A 926 32.38 -26.42 -31.67
N GLN A 927 32.90 -25.80 -30.61
CA GLN A 927 33.56 -26.51 -29.52
C GLN A 927 32.52 -27.26 -28.68
N LYS A 928 32.83 -28.50 -28.29
CA LYS A 928 32.10 -29.18 -27.21
C LYS A 928 32.57 -28.63 -25.86
N ALA A 929 31.74 -27.84 -25.21
CA ALA A 929 32.01 -27.24 -23.91
C ALA A 929 31.54 -28.16 -22.77
N LYS A 930 32.30 -28.19 -21.68
CA LYS A 930 31.93 -28.85 -20.41
C LYS A 930 32.04 -27.86 -19.25
N ILE A 931 30.95 -27.64 -18.54
CA ILE A 931 30.86 -26.70 -17.40
C ILE A 931 30.55 -27.52 -16.14
N GLU A 932 31.38 -27.37 -15.11
CA GLU A 932 31.24 -28.12 -13.84
C GLU A 932 31.22 -27.16 -12.66
N GLY A 933 30.42 -27.48 -11.66
CA GLY A 933 30.26 -26.62 -10.50
C GLY A 933 29.65 -27.27 -9.28
N GLU A 934 29.47 -26.46 -8.26
CA GLU A 934 29.05 -26.88 -6.92
C GLU A 934 27.97 -25.94 -6.35
N ILE A 935 27.08 -26.50 -5.54
CA ILE A 935 26.14 -25.75 -4.70
C ILE A 935 26.77 -25.56 -3.32
N ARG A 936 26.79 -24.33 -2.82
CA ARG A 936 27.47 -23.94 -1.57
C ARG A 936 26.57 -23.14 -0.64
N SER A 937 26.84 -23.28 0.65
CA SER A 937 26.26 -22.46 1.72
C SER A 937 27.36 -22.07 2.69
N GLY A 938 27.51 -20.77 2.98
CA GLY A 938 28.58 -20.26 3.84
C GLY A 938 29.99 -20.68 3.39
N GLY A 939 30.22 -20.78 2.08
CA GLY A 939 31.49 -21.18 1.48
C GLY A 939 31.76 -22.69 1.40
N ASN A 940 30.91 -23.53 1.99
CA ASN A 940 31.06 -25.00 1.99
C ASN A 940 30.11 -25.67 1.01
N ILE A 941 30.52 -26.78 0.40
CA ILE A 941 29.66 -27.59 -0.46
C ILE A 941 28.49 -28.21 0.32
N ILE A 942 27.31 -28.20 -0.30
CA ILE A 942 26.09 -28.80 0.24
C ILE A 942 25.96 -30.23 -0.29
N SER A 943 26.59 -31.18 0.39
CA SER A 943 26.71 -32.58 -0.08
C SER A 943 25.38 -33.36 -0.13
N ASP A 944 24.32 -32.86 0.50
CA ASP A 944 22.98 -33.48 0.46
C ASP A 944 22.05 -32.86 -0.59
N TYR A 945 22.52 -31.86 -1.34
CA TYR A 945 21.74 -31.21 -2.38
C TYR A 945 21.63 -32.11 -3.62
N ASN A 946 20.40 -32.57 -3.92
CA ASN A 946 20.08 -33.34 -5.11
C ASN A 946 18.90 -32.67 -5.81
N GLY A 947 19.05 -32.29 -7.07
CA GLY A 947 18.06 -31.45 -7.72
C GLY A 947 18.34 -31.21 -9.20
N ILE A 948 17.73 -30.17 -9.75
CA ILE A 948 17.89 -29.77 -11.14
C ILE A 948 18.56 -28.41 -11.18
N LEU A 949 19.67 -28.33 -11.91
CA LEU A 949 20.28 -27.10 -12.35
C LEU A 949 19.68 -26.68 -13.69
N ARG A 950 19.40 -25.40 -13.84
CA ARG A 950 19.18 -24.72 -15.12
C ARG A 950 20.37 -23.82 -15.40
N LEU A 951 21.05 -24.04 -16.51
CA LEU A 951 22.18 -23.25 -16.98
C LEU A 951 21.77 -22.47 -18.23
N THR A 952 21.92 -21.16 -18.17
CA THR A 952 21.73 -20.26 -19.32
C THR A 952 23.06 -19.60 -19.64
N LEU A 953 23.56 -19.80 -20.87
CA LEU A 953 24.74 -19.12 -21.39
C LEU A 953 24.30 -18.02 -22.34
N PHE A 954 24.69 -16.79 -22.04
CA PHE A 954 24.51 -15.63 -22.91
C PHE A 954 25.81 -15.30 -23.64
N ASP A 955 25.67 -14.84 -24.86
CA ASP A 955 26.73 -14.17 -25.63
C ASP A 955 27.11 -12.85 -24.95
N LYS A 956 28.05 -12.13 -25.56
CA LYS A 956 28.49 -10.82 -25.08
C LYS A 956 27.40 -9.75 -25.12
N GLU A 957 27.64 -8.68 -24.35
CA GLU A 957 26.83 -7.49 -24.40
C GLU A 957 26.76 -6.89 -25.81
N THR A 958 25.59 -6.36 -26.14
CA THR A 958 25.36 -5.64 -27.39
C THR A 958 24.71 -4.30 -27.11
N SER A 959 25.04 -3.31 -27.93
CA SER A 959 24.46 -1.97 -27.83
C SER A 959 23.20 -1.87 -28.68
N ILE A 960 22.11 -1.39 -28.06
CA ILE A 960 20.85 -1.05 -28.73
C ILE A 960 20.74 0.47 -28.80
N ASN A 961 20.35 0.98 -29.98
CA ASN A 961 19.93 2.36 -30.13
C ASN A 961 18.41 2.46 -30.00
N THR A 962 17.92 3.46 -29.26
CA THR A 962 16.50 3.81 -29.34
C THR A 962 16.14 4.25 -30.76
N ILE A 963 14.89 4.04 -31.16
CA ILE A 963 14.40 4.43 -32.49
C ILE A 963 13.68 5.79 -32.45
N ASN A 964 13.15 6.18 -31.29
CA ASN A 964 12.51 7.46 -31.03
C ASN A 964 13.50 8.46 -30.40
N ARG A 965 13.35 9.75 -30.70
CA ARG A 965 14.26 10.80 -30.17
C ARG A 965 14.02 11.09 -28.69
N PRO A 966 15.07 11.46 -27.92
CA PRO A 966 16.48 11.48 -28.34
C PRO A 966 17.05 10.08 -28.55
N ILE A 967 17.84 9.90 -29.61
CA ILE A 967 18.50 8.62 -29.90
C ILE A 967 19.56 8.40 -28.84
N THR A 968 19.36 7.39 -28.01
CA THR A 968 20.25 7.03 -26.90
C THR A 968 20.69 5.58 -27.09
N THR A 969 21.94 5.29 -26.75
CA THR A 969 22.50 3.95 -26.81
C THR A 969 22.56 3.35 -25.41
N TYR A 970 22.14 2.10 -25.25
CA TYR A 970 22.28 1.34 -24.01
C TYR A 970 22.69 -0.11 -24.28
N SER A 971 23.28 -0.77 -23.29
CA SER A 971 23.74 -2.16 -23.41
C SER A 971 22.71 -3.16 -22.90
N VAL A 972 22.62 -4.30 -23.58
CA VAL A 972 21.85 -5.49 -23.16
C VAL A 972 22.68 -6.76 -23.32
N GLN A 973 22.43 -7.75 -22.46
CA GLN A 973 23.02 -9.09 -22.54
C GLN A 973 21.93 -10.18 -22.54
N ASN A 974 21.18 -10.27 -23.64
CA ASN A 974 20.03 -11.17 -23.77
C ASN A 974 20.18 -12.19 -24.93
N LYS A 975 21.30 -12.17 -25.65
CA LYS A 975 21.55 -13.12 -26.76
C LYS A 975 21.89 -14.49 -26.20
N LEU A 976 20.96 -15.43 -26.32
CA LEU A 976 21.12 -16.79 -25.84
C LEU A 976 22.14 -17.56 -26.68
N ILE A 977 22.98 -18.38 -26.06
CA ILE A 977 23.84 -19.39 -26.72
C ILE A 977 23.35 -20.79 -26.35
N TYR A 978 22.97 -21.00 -25.09
CA TYR A 978 22.51 -22.27 -24.57
C TYR A 978 21.55 -22.09 -23.38
N ASP A 979 20.49 -22.90 -23.31
CA ASP A 979 19.59 -23.02 -22.15
C ASP A 979 19.32 -24.51 -21.90
N GLY A 980 19.81 -25.05 -20.78
CA GLY A 980 19.66 -26.47 -20.52
C GLY A 980 19.63 -26.91 -19.06
N ASN A 981 19.07 -28.10 -18.87
CA ASN A 981 18.84 -28.73 -17.58
C ASN A 981 19.89 -29.81 -17.28
N ALA A 982 20.40 -29.85 -16.06
CA ALA A 982 21.30 -30.89 -15.59
C ALA A 982 20.98 -31.35 -14.16
N SER A 983 21.28 -32.62 -13.87
CA SER A 983 21.16 -33.20 -12.55
C SER A 983 22.24 -32.65 -11.62
N ILE A 984 21.82 -32.23 -10.43
CA ILE A 984 22.71 -31.97 -9.31
C ILE A 984 22.72 -33.23 -8.44
N ARG A 985 23.92 -33.75 -8.16
CA ARG A 985 24.13 -34.92 -7.30
C ARG A 985 25.15 -34.59 -6.23
N ASN A 986 24.76 -34.74 -4.97
CA ASN A 986 25.59 -34.42 -3.81
C ASN A 986 26.23 -33.02 -3.87
N GLY A 987 25.44 -32.02 -4.28
CA GLY A 987 25.89 -30.64 -4.44
C GLY A 987 26.79 -30.38 -5.65
N ARG A 988 26.95 -31.32 -6.58
CA ARG A 988 27.80 -31.18 -7.78
C ARG A 988 26.99 -31.33 -9.05
N PHE A 989 27.39 -30.62 -10.11
CA PHE A 989 26.79 -30.73 -11.44
C PHE A 989 27.84 -30.70 -12.54
N ALA A 990 27.47 -31.24 -13.70
CA ALA A 990 28.22 -31.10 -14.95
C ALA A 990 27.23 -30.93 -16.11
N VAL A 991 27.53 -29.99 -17.01
CA VAL A 991 26.73 -29.70 -18.21
C VAL A 991 27.65 -29.79 -19.43
N GLU A 992 27.23 -30.50 -20.46
CA GLU A 992 27.94 -30.59 -21.75
C GLU A 992 27.03 -30.14 -22.89
N PHE A 993 27.57 -29.38 -23.83
CA PHE A 993 26.88 -28.96 -25.05
C PHE A 993 27.87 -28.47 -26.11
N ILE A 994 27.41 -28.34 -27.35
CA ILE A 994 28.19 -27.75 -28.44
C ILE A 994 27.86 -26.26 -28.53
N ILE A 995 28.88 -25.41 -28.63
CA ILE A 995 28.70 -23.98 -28.87
C ILE A 995 28.24 -23.78 -30.32
N PRO A 996 27.09 -23.12 -30.58
CA PRO A 996 26.63 -22.88 -31.94
C PRO A 996 27.63 -22.14 -32.82
N LYS A 997 27.59 -22.43 -34.12
CA LYS A 997 28.38 -21.75 -35.16
C LYS A 997 28.09 -20.24 -35.25
N ASP A 998 26.90 -19.85 -34.82
CA ASP A 998 26.33 -18.51 -34.95
C ASP A 998 26.62 -17.58 -33.78
N ILE A 999 27.48 -17.96 -32.85
CA ILE A 999 27.99 -17.00 -31.85
C ILE A 999 28.72 -15.84 -32.54
N SER A 1000 28.90 -14.73 -31.83
CA SER A 1000 29.80 -13.71 -32.32
C SER A 1000 31.28 -14.12 -32.22
N TYR A 1001 32.02 -13.96 -33.31
CA TYR A 1001 33.43 -14.41 -33.40
C TYR A 1001 34.42 -13.44 -32.73
N GLN A 1002 34.02 -12.20 -32.42
CA GLN A 1002 34.91 -11.30 -31.68
C GLN A 1002 34.97 -11.72 -30.21
N TYR A 1003 36.18 -11.76 -29.67
CA TYR A 1003 36.45 -12.12 -28.29
C TYR A 1003 35.95 -11.06 -27.32
N ASP A 1004 35.01 -11.44 -26.46
CA ASP A 1004 34.56 -10.61 -25.33
C ASP A 1004 33.93 -11.49 -24.23
N ASN A 1005 33.54 -10.88 -23.12
CA ASN A 1005 32.93 -11.56 -22.00
C ASN A 1005 31.49 -11.99 -22.30
N GLY A 1006 31.22 -13.30 -22.21
CA GLY A 1006 29.88 -13.86 -22.09
C GLY A 1006 29.45 -13.99 -20.63
N LYS A 1007 28.22 -14.46 -20.41
CA LYS A 1007 27.67 -14.65 -19.06
C LYS A 1007 27.02 -16.03 -18.91
N ILE A 1008 27.41 -16.77 -17.89
CA ILE A 1008 26.65 -17.92 -17.39
C ILE A 1008 25.72 -17.44 -16.28
N SER A 1009 24.42 -17.77 -16.35
CA SER A 1009 23.45 -17.67 -15.27
C SER A 1009 23.00 -19.07 -14.84
N LEU A 1010 22.95 -19.31 -13.54
CA LEU A 1010 22.68 -20.61 -12.94
C LEU A 1010 21.50 -20.49 -11.96
N TYR A 1011 20.53 -21.39 -12.08
CA TYR A 1011 19.46 -21.54 -11.11
C TYR A 1011 19.31 -23.01 -10.72
N ALA A 1012 19.40 -23.32 -9.44
CA ALA A 1012 19.21 -24.68 -8.93
C ALA A 1012 17.90 -24.76 -8.16
N SER A 1013 17.22 -25.90 -8.25
CA SER A 1013 16.04 -26.22 -7.44
C SER A 1013 16.11 -27.68 -7.00
N ASN A 1014 15.66 -27.94 -5.78
CA ASN A 1014 15.54 -29.27 -5.20
C ASN A 1014 14.04 -29.61 -5.02
N PHE A 1015 13.65 -30.88 -5.17
CA PHE A 1015 12.30 -31.36 -4.90
C PHE A 1015 12.39 -32.65 -4.07
N PRO A 1016 11.62 -32.81 -2.97
CA PRO A 1016 10.42 -32.04 -2.57
C PRO A 1016 10.66 -30.84 -1.63
N SER A 1017 11.90 -30.54 -1.24
CA SER A 1017 12.21 -29.40 -0.36
C SER A 1017 12.15 -28.06 -1.10
N VAL A 1018 11.58 -26.99 -0.52
CA VAL A 1018 11.63 -25.62 -1.07
C VAL A 1018 13.04 -25.02 -0.89
N ARG A 1019 14.03 -25.58 -1.58
CA ARG A 1019 15.43 -25.13 -1.54
C ARG A 1019 15.89 -24.83 -2.97
N ASP A 1020 16.44 -23.63 -3.16
CA ASP A 1020 16.99 -23.18 -4.42
C ASP A 1020 18.30 -22.42 -4.22
N GLY A 1021 19.00 -22.19 -5.32
CA GLY A 1021 20.22 -21.40 -5.34
C GLY A 1021 20.40 -20.68 -6.66
N ALA A 1022 21.25 -19.67 -6.65
CA ALA A 1022 21.64 -18.93 -7.84
C ALA A 1022 23.14 -18.68 -7.87
N GLY A 1023 23.64 -18.44 -9.07
CA GLY A 1023 25.00 -17.98 -9.29
C GLY A 1023 25.18 -17.48 -10.71
N SER A 1024 26.22 -16.68 -10.93
CA SER A 1024 26.63 -16.28 -12.25
C SER A 1024 28.15 -16.32 -12.43
N SER A 1025 28.58 -16.34 -13.69
CA SER A 1025 29.98 -16.14 -14.07
C SER A 1025 30.06 -15.24 -15.29
N THR A 1026 30.71 -14.08 -15.14
CA THR A 1026 30.92 -13.07 -16.20
C THR A 1026 32.34 -13.05 -16.74
N ASN A 1027 33.27 -13.82 -16.15
CA ASN A 1027 34.69 -13.85 -16.52
C ASN A 1027 34.99 -14.96 -17.54
N ILE A 1028 34.16 -15.08 -18.57
CA ILE A 1028 34.28 -16.14 -19.58
C ILE A 1028 34.38 -15.48 -20.95
N ILE A 1029 35.49 -15.72 -21.64
CA ILE A 1029 35.68 -15.18 -22.98
C ILE A 1029 35.00 -16.11 -23.99
N ILE A 1030 34.15 -15.53 -24.83
CA ILE A 1030 33.50 -16.20 -25.96
C ILE A 1030 34.01 -15.56 -27.24
N GLY A 1031 34.38 -16.37 -28.23
CA GLY A 1031 34.80 -15.89 -29.55
C GLY A 1031 35.62 -16.90 -30.34
N GLY A 1032 35.88 -16.58 -31.60
CA GLY A 1032 36.57 -17.49 -32.53
C GLY A 1032 35.80 -18.78 -32.84
N SER A 1033 36.49 -19.72 -33.47
CA SER A 1033 35.95 -21.04 -33.85
C SER A 1033 36.94 -22.13 -33.48
N ASP A 1034 36.42 -23.33 -33.20
CA ASP A 1034 37.23 -24.53 -33.11
C ASP A 1034 37.61 -24.99 -34.53
N ASN A 1035 38.90 -24.97 -34.84
CA ASN A 1035 39.43 -25.41 -36.15
C ASN A 1035 39.47 -26.93 -36.29
N ASN A 1036 39.18 -27.68 -35.23
CA ASN A 1036 39.19 -29.15 -35.20
C ASN A 1036 37.78 -29.75 -35.05
N ALA A 1037 36.73 -28.95 -35.18
CA ALA A 1037 35.35 -29.44 -35.10
C ALA A 1037 35.05 -30.43 -36.22
N THR A 1038 34.36 -31.54 -35.90
CA THR A 1038 33.87 -32.51 -36.88
C THR A 1038 32.72 -31.91 -37.68
N ASP A 1039 32.64 -32.19 -38.98
CA ASP A 1039 31.52 -31.76 -39.83
C ASP A 1039 30.21 -32.44 -39.43
N ASP A 1040 29.10 -31.69 -39.46
CA ASP A 1040 27.73 -32.19 -39.37
C ASP A 1040 26.90 -31.63 -40.54
N ILE A 1041 26.15 -32.50 -41.20
CA ILE A 1041 25.25 -32.19 -42.33
C ILE A 1041 23.82 -32.70 -42.09
N THR A 1042 23.54 -33.26 -40.91
CA THR A 1042 22.23 -33.83 -40.58
C THR A 1042 21.34 -32.73 -40.02
N PRO A 1043 20.15 -32.47 -40.60
CA PRO A 1043 19.26 -31.46 -40.06
C PRO A 1043 18.50 -31.97 -38.82
N PRO A 1044 18.02 -31.06 -37.95
CA PRO A 1044 17.30 -31.44 -36.74
C PRO A 1044 15.97 -32.13 -37.06
N ILE A 1045 15.51 -32.99 -36.16
CA ILE A 1045 14.19 -33.63 -36.21
C ILE A 1045 13.20 -32.76 -35.42
N ILE A 1046 12.06 -32.41 -36.04
CA ILE A 1046 11.01 -31.58 -35.44
C ILE A 1046 9.71 -32.38 -35.32
N LYS A 1047 9.12 -32.41 -34.11
CA LYS A 1047 7.77 -32.95 -33.86
C LYS A 1047 6.93 -31.90 -33.13
N ALA A 1048 5.81 -31.48 -33.73
CA ALA A 1048 4.96 -30.43 -33.19
C ALA A 1048 3.56 -30.95 -32.83
N TYR A 1049 3.02 -30.47 -31.71
CA TYR A 1049 1.75 -30.87 -31.13
C TYR A 1049 1.01 -29.66 -30.54
N LEU A 1050 -0.32 -29.77 -30.37
CA LEU A 1050 -1.15 -28.77 -29.70
C LEU A 1050 -1.80 -29.37 -28.46
N ASN A 1051 -1.71 -28.65 -27.34
CA ASN A 1051 -2.13 -29.01 -25.98
C ASN A 1051 -1.32 -30.15 -25.35
N ASP A 1052 -1.23 -31.29 -26.04
CA ASP A 1052 -0.53 -32.49 -25.57
C ASP A 1052 -0.02 -33.35 -26.75
N GLU A 1053 0.87 -34.31 -26.48
CA GLU A 1053 1.53 -35.14 -27.50
C GLU A 1053 0.60 -36.14 -28.23
N SER A 1054 -0.65 -36.28 -27.80
CA SER A 1054 -1.66 -37.09 -28.51
C SER A 1054 -2.31 -36.35 -29.68
N PHE A 1055 -2.06 -35.04 -29.84
CA PHE A 1055 -2.62 -34.25 -30.93
C PHE A 1055 -2.22 -34.82 -32.30
N VAL A 1056 -3.22 -34.94 -33.18
CA VAL A 1056 -3.05 -35.45 -34.54
C VAL A 1056 -3.22 -34.33 -35.57
N PHE A 1057 -2.50 -34.44 -36.70
CA PHE A 1057 -2.59 -33.50 -37.81
C PHE A 1057 -4.05 -33.32 -38.29
N GLY A 1058 -4.51 -32.07 -38.40
CA GLY A 1058 -5.89 -31.72 -38.75
C GLY A 1058 -6.89 -31.81 -37.60
N GLY A 1059 -6.42 -32.11 -36.38
CA GLY A 1059 -7.25 -32.22 -35.18
C GLY A 1059 -7.90 -30.90 -34.76
N ILE A 1060 -8.90 -30.99 -33.87
CA ILE A 1060 -9.60 -29.81 -33.34
C ILE A 1060 -8.92 -29.30 -32.05
N THR A 1061 -9.02 -27.99 -31.81
CA THR A 1061 -8.47 -27.35 -30.61
C THR A 1061 -9.30 -26.12 -30.20
N ASN A 1062 -8.95 -25.51 -29.07
CA ASN A 1062 -9.55 -24.26 -28.58
C ASN A 1062 -8.83 -23.02 -29.15
N SER A 1063 -9.30 -21.81 -28.83
CA SER A 1063 -8.75 -20.55 -29.34
C SER A 1063 -7.41 -20.12 -28.73
N ASN A 1064 -6.92 -20.79 -27.67
CA ASN A 1064 -5.66 -20.48 -27.00
C ASN A 1064 -4.83 -21.74 -26.70
N PRO A 1065 -4.45 -22.53 -27.72
CA PRO A 1065 -3.82 -23.82 -27.50
C PRO A 1065 -2.34 -23.70 -27.14
N LYS A 1066 -1.83 -24.68 -26.38
CA LYS A 1066 -0.41 -24.77 -26.03
C LYS A 1066 0.36 -25.51 -27.13
N LEU A 1067 1.23 -24.82 -27.85
CA LEU A 1067 2.17 -25.43 -28.80
C LEU A 1067 3.31 -26.15 -28.04
N ILE A 1068 3.55 -27.41 -28.38
CA ILE A 1068 4.67 -28.22 -27.90
C ILE A 1068 5.49 -28.63 -29.13
N VAL A 1069 6.77 -28.26 -29.17
CA VAL A 1069 7.69 -28.67 -30.25
C VAL A 1069 8.87 -29.44 -29.67
N ASN A 1070 8.91 -30.74 -29.90
CA ASN A 1070 10.02 -31.59 -29.53
C ASN A 1070 11.08 -31.57 -30.64
N LEU A 1071 12.31 -31.23 -30.27
CA LEU A 1071 13.45 -31.09 -31.17
C LEU A 1071 14.55 -32.08 -30.79
N PHE A 1072 15.20 -32.66 -31.80
CA PHE A 1072 16.35 -33.54 -31.59
C PHE A 1072 17.40 -33.33 -32.67
N ASP A 1073 18.67 -33.25 -32.25
CA ASP A 1073 19.83 -33.26 -33.12
C ASP A 1073 21.07 -33.77 -32.36
N GLU A 1074 21.96 -34.52 -33.01
CA GLU A 1074 23.18 -35.06 -32.36
C GLU A 1074 24.15 -33.96 -31.91
N SER A 1075 24.17 -32.84 -32.64
CA SER A 1075 24.96 -31.66 -32.34
C SER A 1075 24.21 -30.63 -31.48
N GLY A 1076 22.94 -30.90 -31.17
CA GLY A 1076 22.09 -30.01 -30.38
C GLY A 1076 21.44 -28.91 -31.22
N ILE A 1077 20.52 -28.19 -30.58
CA ILE A 1077 19.70 -27.16 -31.25
C ILE A 1077 20.34 -25.78 -31.09
N ASN A 1078 20.35 -25.01 -32.17
CA ASN A 1078 20.89 -23.66 -32.19
C ASN A 1078 19.94 -22.68 -31.50
N LEU A 1079 20.44 -22.03 -30.47
CA LEU A 1079 19.78 -20.94 -29.76
C LEU A 1079 20.46 -19.58 -29.98
N ALA A 1080 21.62 -19.57 -30.64
CA ALA A 1080 22.38 -18.36 -30.92
C ALA A 1080 21.60 -17.43 -31.84
N SER A 1081 21.34 -16.23 -31.34
CA SER A 1081 20.65 -15.15 -32.07
C SER A 1081 21.62 -14.11 -32.66
N SER A 1082 22.93 -14.40 -32.65
CA SER A 1082 23.96 -13.58 -33.29
C SER A 1082 24.08 -13.87 -34.80
N GLY A 1083 23.69 -15.06 -35.26
CA GLY A 1083 23.57 -15.41 -36.68
C GLY A 1083 22.23 -14.97 -37.27
N ILE A 1084 22.23 -14.44 -38.50
CA ILE A 1084 21.02 -13.92 -39.13
C ILE A 1084 20.13 -15.09 -39.62
N GLY A 1085 18.95 -15.24 -39.02
CA GLY A 1085 17.87 -16.07 -39.58
C GLY A 1085 17.87 -17.54 -39.18
N HIS A 1086 18.74 -17.94 -38.25
CA HIS A 1086 18.93 -19.34 -37.82
C HIS A 1086 18.21 -19.70 -36.51
N GLU A 1087 17.20 -18.92 -36.13
CA GLU A 1087 16.41 -19.12 -34.92
C GLU A 1087 15.32 -20.19 -35.09
N ILE A 1088 14.90 -20.79 -33.97
CA ILE A 1088 13.65 -21.57 -33.91
C ILE A 1088 12.51 -20.58 -34.16
N SER A 1089 11.67 -20.88 -35.14
CA SER A 1089 10.64 -19.94 -35.55
C SER A 1089 9.33 -20.60 -35.94
N LEU A 1090 8.27 -19.84 -35.75
CA LEU A 1090 6.90 -20.20 -36.05
C LEU A 1090 6.26 -19.14 -36.95
N ILE A 1091 5.54 -19.60 -37.97
CA ILE A 1091 4.64 -18.79 -38.80
C ILE A 1091 3.24 -19.37 -38.66
N LEU A 1092 2.28 -18.54 -38.25
CA LEU A 1092 0.86 -18.86 -38.19
C LEU A 1092 0.18 -18.42 -39.49
N ASP A 1093 -0.66 -19.27 -40.09
CA ASP A 1093 -1.54 -19.01 -41.24
C ASP A 1093 -0.87 -18.37 -42.47
N ASN A 1094 0.38 -18.74 -42.74
CA ASN A 1094 1.20 -18.14 -43.80
C ASN A 1094 1.34 -16.61 -43.67
N SER A 1095 1.26 -16.07 -42.46
CA SER A 1095 1.52 -14.65 -42.22
C SER A 1095 2.97 -14.29 -42.59
N ASN A 1096 3.22 -13.00 -42.82
CA ASN A 1096 4.58 -12.49 -43.01
C ASN A 1096 5.33 -12.34 -41.67
N GLU A 1097 4.66 -12.55 -40.55
CA GLU A 1097 5.24 -12.40 -39.22
C GLU A 1097 5.86 -13.74 -38.76
N ARG A 1098 7.10 -13.65 -38.27
CA ARG A 1098 7.87 -14.78 -37.77
C ARG A 1098 8.01 -14.63 -36.26
N ILE A 1099 7.42 -15.55 -35.51
CA ILE A 1099 7.54 -15.62 -34.05
C ILE A 1099 8.83 -16.39 -33.72
N ILE A 1100 9.74 -15.79 -32.96
CA ILE A 1100 10.98 -16.43 -32.53
C ILE A 1100 10.75 -17.19 -31.23
N LEU A 1101 11.14 -18.47 -31.20
CA LEU A 1101 10.80 -19.41 -30.13
C LEU A 1101 11.99 -19.80 -29.24
N ASN A 1102 13.20 -19.26 -29.47
CA ASN A 1102 14.42 -19.64 -28.76
C ASN A 1102 14.28 -19.52 -27.23
N GLU A 1103 13.64 -18.46 -26.73
CA GLU A 1103 13.47 -18.23 -25.29
C GLU A 1103 12.48 -19.20 -24.62
N PHE A 1104 11.69 -19.92 -25.42
CA PHE A 1104 10.72 -20.92 -24.97
C PHE A 1104 11.26 -22.36 -25.09
N TYR A 1105 12.47 -22.53 -25.59
CA TYR A 1105 13.17 -23.82 -25.68
C TYR A 1105 13.92 -24.15 -24.39
N THR A 1106 13.90 -25.41 -23.99
CA THR A 1106 14.80 -25.94 -22.95
C THR A 1106 15.19 -27.37 -23.28
N THR A 1107 16.42 -27.77 -22.94
CA THR A 1107 16.86 -29.15 -23.13
C THR A 1107 16.21 -30.11 -22.14
N LYS A 1108 16.13 -31.40 -22.50
CA LYS A 1108 15.82 -32.45 -21.54
C LYS A 1108 16.94 -32.59 -20.52
N LEU A 1109 16.59 -33.09 -19.33
CA LEU A 1109 17.52 -33.32 -18.23
C LEU A 1109 18.72 -34.14 -18.69
N ASP A 1110 19.93 -33.63 -18.43
CA ASP A 1110 21.22 -34.25 -18.77
C ASP A 1110 21.43 -34.54 -20.27
N ASN A 1111 20.67 -33.87 -21.16
CA ASN A 1111 20.68 -34.18 -22.58
C ASN A 1111 20.55 -32.93 -23.47
N TYR A 1112 21.69 -32.38 -23.91
CA TYR A 1112 21.71 -31.22 -24.81
C TYR A 1112 21.20 -31.49 -26.23
N LYS A 1113 21.10 -32.76 -26.62
CA LYS A 1113 20.69 -33.20 -27.98
C LYS A 1113 19.17 -33.17 -28.17
N ASN A 1114 18.42 -33.15 -27.08
CA ASN A 1114 16.96 -33.21 -27.11
C ASN A 1114 16.37 -32.07 -26.29
N GLY A 1115 15.36 -31.40 -26.79
CA GLY A 1115 14.67 -30.35 -26.04
C GLY A 1115 13.27 -30.08 -26.55
N THR A 1116 12.58 -29.22 -25.84
CA THR A 1116 11.18 -28.92 -26.08
C THR A 1116 10.95 -27.41 -26.05
N VAL A 1117 10.24 -26.90 -27.06
CA VAL A 1117 9.61 -25.58 -27.02
C VAL A 1117 8.21 -25.72 -26.44
N THR A 1118 7.86 -24.82 -25.52
CA THR A 1118 6.48 -24.66 -25.04
C THR A 1118 6.01 -23.22 -25.23
N PHE A 1119 5.00 -23.00 -26.06
CA PHE A 1119 4.51 -21.66 -26.41
C PHE A 1119 2.98 -21.63 -26.42
N ASN A 1120 2.35 -20.62 -25.82
CA ASN A 1120 0.89 -20.50 -25.83
C ASN A 1120 0.44 -19.62 -27.02
N LEU A 1121 -0.30 -20.21 -27.95
CA LEU A 1121 -1.01 -19.46 -28.99
C LEU A 1121 -2.21 -18.76 -28.36
N LYS A 1122 -2.55 -17.57 -28.85
CA LYS A 1122 -3.59 -16.72 -28.25
C LYS A 1122 -4.57 -16.20 -29.31
N ASN A 1123 -5.82 -16.08 -28.90
CA ASN A 1123 -6.89 -15.40 -29.64
C ASN A 1123 -7.08 -15.91 -31.09
N LEU A 1124 -6.92 -17.22 -31.32
CA LEU A 1124 -7.17 -17.81 -32.63
C LEU A 1124 -8.67 -17.78 -32.94
N THR A 1125 -9.02 -17.32 -34.15
CA THR A 1125 -10.40 -17.28 -34.63
C THR A 1125 -10.97 -18.68 -34.86
N PRO A 1126 -12.27 -18.93 -34.72
CA PRO A 1126 -12.83 -20.21 -35.17
C PRO A 1126 -12.58 -20.45 -36.67
N GLY A 1127 -12.08 -21.62 -37.03
CA GLY A 1127 -11.76 -21.96 -38.42
C GLY A 1127 -10.51 -22.82 -38.59
N ASN A 1128 -10.06 -22.97 -39.84
CA ASN A 1128 -8.84 -23.71 -40.17
C ASN A 1128 -7.62 -22.82 -39.95
N HIS A 1129 -6.59 -23.37 -39.31
CA HIS A 1129 -5.33 -22.71 -39.05
C HIS A 1129 -4.15 -23.62 -39.40
N SER A 1130 -2.98 -23.02 -39.64
CA SER A 1130 -1.75 -23.76 -39.89
C SER A 1130 -0.53 -23.15 -39.21
N LEU A 1131 0.40 -24.00 -38.79
CA LEU A 1131 1.71 -23.63 -38.26
C LEU A 1131 2.80 -24.14 -39.18
N LYS A 1132 3.74 -23.28 -39.53
CA LYS A 1132 5.03 -23.68 -40.11
C LYS A 1132 6.14 -23.41 -39.10
N ILE A 1133 6.85 -24.44 -38.70
CA ILE A 1133 7.89 -24.36 -37.67
C ILE A 1133 9.23 -24.73 -38.30
N LYS A 1134 10.25 -23.88 -38.14
CA LYS A 1134 11.61 -24.12 -38.64
C LYS A 1134 12.60 -24.08 -37.49
N ALA A 1135 13.53 -25.04 -37.44
CA ALA A 1135 14.60 -25.12 -36.45
C ALA A 1135 15.93 -25.43 -37.11
N TRP A 1136 17.02 -25.11 -36.40
CA TRP A 1136 18.39 -25.25 -36.87
C TRP A 1136 19.22 -25.98 -35.80
N ASP A 1137 20.16 -26.80 -36.23
CA ASP A 1137 21.18 -27.38 -35.35
C ASP A 1137 22.32 -26.39 -35.11
N THR A 1138 23.23 -26.71 -34.18
CA THR A 1138 24.40 -25.87 -33.85
C THR A 1138 25.39 -25.67 -35.01
N TYR A 1139 25.28 -26.44 -36.10
CA TYR A 1139 26.12 -26.39 -37.30
C TYR A 1139 25.48 -25.65 -38.48
N ASN A 1140 24.25 -25.15 -38.29
CA ASN A 1140 23.40 -24.44 -39.24
C ASN A 1140 22.70 -25.31 -40.30
N ASN A 1141 22.54 -26.61 -40.04
CA ASN A 1141 21.62 -27.45 -40.79
C ASN A 1141 20.18 -27.17 -40.31
N SER A 1142 19.20 -27.13 -41.22
CA SER A 1142 17.82 -26.77 -40.86
C SER A 1142 16.80 -27.73 -41.46
N SER A 1143 15.67 -27.84 -40.77
CA SER A 1143 14.47 -28.52 -41.25
C SER A 1143 13.24 -27.70 -40.88
N ASP A 1144 12.13 -27.94 -41.56
CA ASP A 1144 10.83 -27.39 -41.21
C ASP A 1144 9.76 -28.47 -41.11
N THR A 1145 8.77 -28.23 -40.26
CA THR A 1145 7.56 -29.04 -40.15
C THR A 1145 6.33 -28.18 -40.31
N TYR A 1146 5.23 -28.83 -40.68
CA TYR A 1146 3.94 -28.22 -40.93
C TYR A 1146 2.84 -28.91 -40.12
N LEU A 1147 1.96 -28.13 -39.49
CA LEU A 1147 0.85 -28.62 -38.68
C LEU A 1147 -0.43 -27.88 -39.07
N GLU A 1148 -1.50 -28.60 -39.41
CA GLU A 1148 -2.85 -28.04 -39.60
C GLU A 1148 -3.76 -28.41 -38.44
N PHE A 1149 -4.70 -27.53 -38.13
CA PHE A 1149 -5.66 -27.74 -37.05
C PHE A 1149 -6.91 -26.89 -37.26
N VAL A 1150 -7.99 -27.25 -36.58
CA VAL A 1150 -9.26 -26.50 -36.63
C VAL A 1150 -9.57 -25.96 -35.25
N VAL A 1151 -9.71 -24.64 -35.15
CA VAL A 1151 -10.13 -23.98 -33.91
C VAL A 1151 -11.65 -23.99 -33.84
N VAL A 1152 -12.17 -24.52 -32.74
CA VAL A 1152 -13.61 -24.57 -32.44
C VAL A 1152 -13.88 -23.73 -31.20
N ASN A 1153 -14.99 -22.99 -31.21
CA ASN A 1153 -15.36 -22.08 -30.12
C ASN A 1153 -15.38 -22.81 -28.77
N LYS A 1154 -14.75 -22.21 -27.74
CA LYS A 1154 -14.62 -22.83 -26.40
C LYS A 1154 -15.97 -23.03 -25.70
N GLU A 1155 -16.96 -22.21 -26.03
CA GLU A 1155 -18.28 -22.24 -25.37
C GLU A 1155 -19.02 -23.55 -25.62
N ASP A 1156 -18.79 -24.26 -26.73
CA ASP A 1156 -19.41 -25.56 -27.00
C ASP A 1156 -18.39 -26.71 -26.89
N VAL A 1157 -18.83 -27.85 -26.36
CA VAL A 1157 -18.11 -29.12 -26.55
C VAL A 1157 -18.32 -29.55 -28.00
N ASP A 1158 -17.25 -29.91 -28.70
CA ASP A 1158 -17.34 -30.54 -30.01
C ASP A 1158 -16.56 -31.85 -30.08
N ILE A 1159 -17.03 -32.76 -30.94
CA ILE A 1159 -16.48 -34.11 -31.09
C ILE A 1159 -16.30 -34.44 -32.58
N SER A 1160 -15.08 -34.78 -32.97
CA SER A 1160 -14.71 -35.17 -34.33
C SER A 1160 -14.02 -36.55 -34.37
N ASN A 1161 -13.79 -37.07 -35.58
CA ASN A 1161 -13.11 -38.34 -35.83
C ASN A 1161 -13.63 -39.56 -35.02
N VAL A 1162 -14.93 -39.58 -34.73
CA VAL A 1162 -15.59 -40.69 -34.02
C VAL A 1162 -15.56 -41.95 -34.88
N LEU A 1163 -14.82 -42.94 -34.40
CA LEU A 1163 -14.68 -44.25 -35.02
C LEU A 1163 -14.47 -45.32 -33.95
N ASN A 1164 -14.52 -46.58 -34.39
CA ASN A 1164 -14.10 -47.71 -33.59
C ASN A 1164 -13.17 -48.59 -34.41
N TYR A 1165 -12.16 -49.20 -33.80
CA TYR A 1165 -11.19 -50.06 -34.47
C TYR A 1165 -10.82 -51.28 -33.60
N PRO A 1166 -10.75 -52.50 -34.18
CA PRO A 1166 -11.17 -52.85 -35.54
C PRO A 1166 -12.67 -52.67 -35.77
N ASN A 1167 -13.07 -52.33 -37.00
CA ASN A 1167 -14.46 -52.27 -37.44
C ASN A 1167 -14.56 -52.68 -38.93
N PRO A 1168 -15.16 -53.82 -39.27
CA PRO A 1168 -15.83 -54.77 -38.37
C PRO A 1168 -14.90 -55.47 -37.37
N PHE A 1169 -15.46 -55.97 -36.26
CA PHE A 1169 -14.73 -56.78 -35.27
C PHE A 1169 -15.38 -58.13 -34.95
N THR A 1170 -14.59 -59.04 -34.37
CA THR A 1170 -15.01 -60.40 -33.97
C THR A 1170 -14.93 -60.62 -32.45
N THR A 1171 -13.89 -60.10 -31.78
CA THR A 1171 -13.67 -60.31 -30.33
C THR A 1171 -13.82 -59.05 -29.50
N HIS A 1172 -13.29 -57.92 -29.96
CA HIS A 1172 -13.39 -56.63 -29.28
C HIS A 1172 -13.20 -55.49 -30.28
N THR A 1173 -13.61 -54.29 -29.89
CA THR A 1173 -13.33 -53.03 -30.58
C THR A 1173 -12.99 -51.96 -29.55
N GLU A 1174 -12.25 -50.95 -29.99
CA GLU A 1174 -11.91 -49.78 -29.19
C GLU A 1174 -12.55 -48.54 -29.83
N PHE A 1175 -13.13 -47.66 -29.02
CA PHE A 1175 -13.71 -46.41 -29.50
C PHE A 1175 -12.70 -45.26 -29.43
N HIS A 1176 -12.63 -44.51 -30.53
CA HIS A 1176 -11.74 -43.37 -30.70
C HIS A 1176 -12.53 -42.12 -31.10
N PHE A 1177 -12.14 -40.96 -30.58
CA PHE A 1177 -12.65 -39.65 -31.02
C PHE A 1177 -11.76 -38.51 -30.54
N ASP A 1178 -11.87 -37.35 -31.19
CA ASP A 1178 -11.20 -36.11 -30.78
C ASP A 1178 -12.21 -35.14 -30.14
N HIS A 1179 -11.75 -34.29 -29.23
CA HIS A 1179 -12.56 -33.21 -28.63
C HIS A 1179 -11.78 -31.90 -28.42
N ASN A 1180 -12.49 -30.76 -28.41
CA ASN A 1180 -11.88 -29.41 -28.24
C ASN A 1180 -11.66 -29.00 -26.75
N ARG A 1181 -11.82 -29.93 -25.81
CA ARG A 1181 -11.75 -29.71 -24.35
C ARG A 1181 -10.54 -30.37 -23.69
N ALA A 1182 -9.42 -30.47 -24.40
CA ALA A 1182 -8.19 -31.01 -23.84
C ALA A 1182 -7.80 -30.23 -22.57
N GLY A 1183 -7.49 -30.94 -21.49
CA GLY A 1183 -7.19 -30.38 -20.17
C GLY A 1183 -8.38 -30.23 -19.22
N ASP A 1184 -9.63 -30.30 -19.70
CA ASP A 1184 -10.81 -30.36 -18.83
C ASP A 1184 -10.98 -31.77 -18.24
N ASP A 1185 -11.62 -31.88 -17.08
CA ASP A 1185 -12.20 -33.16 -16.64
C ASP A 1185 -13.50 -33.42 -17.42
N ILE A 1186 -13.61 -34.58 -18.07
CA ILE A 1186 -14.76 -34.93 -18.91
C ILE A 1186 -15.40 -36.27 -18.53
N ASP A 1187 -16.73 -36.35 -18.68
CA ASP A 1187 -17.49 -37.59 -18.67
C ASP A 1187 -17.76 -38.04 -20.11
N VAL A 1188 -17.37 -39.26 -20.43
CA VAL A 1188 -17.60 -39.90 -21.74
C VAL A 1188 -18.59 -41.04 -21.57
N LYS A 1189 -19.61 -41.06 -22.41
CA LYS A 1189 -20.63 -42.11 -22.44
C LYS A 1189 -20.79 -42.67 -23.85
N ILE A 1190 -20.62 -43.98 -24.00
CA ILE A 1190 -20.86 -44.68 -25.26
C ILE A 1190 -22.09 -45.57 -25.10
N GLN A 1191 -23.09 -45.36 -25.94
CA GLN A 1191 -24.33 -46.12 -25.94
C GLN A 1191 -24.51 -46.82 -27.27
N ILE A 1192 -24.70 -48.13 -27.25
CA ILE A 1192 -24.75 -48.96 -28.45
C ILE A 1192 -26.17 -49.46 -28.67
N TYR A 1193 -26.69 -49.32 -29.89
CA TYR A 1193 -28.08 -49.60 -30.24
C TYR A 1193 -28.17 -50.54 -31.46
N THR A 1194 -29.24 -51.32 -31.51
CA THR A 1194 -29.67 -51.96 -32.77
C THR A 1194 -30.11 -50.90 -33.79
N VAL A 1195 -30.20 -51.27 -35.07
CA VAL A 1195 -30.76 -50.38 -36.11
C VAL A 1195 -32.21 -49.96 -35.83
N SER A 1196 -32.96 -50.76 -35.05
CA SER A 1196 -34.31 -50.44 -34.57
C SER A 1196 -34.36 -49.53 -33.33
N GLY A 1197 -33.21 -49.09 -32.81
CA GLY A 1197 -33.12 -48.18 -31.66
C GLY A 1197 -33.14 -48.85 -30.28
N LYS A 1198 -33.08 -50.18 -30.19
CA LYS A 1198 -32.97 -50.88 -28.89
C LYS A 1198 -31.56 -50.71 -28.33
N LEU A 1199 -31.43 -50.18 -27.11
CA LEU A 1199 -30.16 -50.08 -26.38
C LEU A 1199 -29.64 -51.47 -26.00
N ILE A 1200 -28.35 -51.70 -26.23
CA ILE A 1200 -27.64 -52.96 -26.03
C ILE A 1200 -26.60 -52.83 -24.92
N LYS A 1201 -25.78 -51.79 -24.97
CA LYS A 1201 -24.68 -51.57 -24.03
C LYS A 1201 -24.58 -50.09 -23.69
N THR A 1202 -24.26 -49.79 -22.43
CA THR A 1202 -23.78 -48.48 -22.02
C THR A 1202 -22.40 -48.61 -21.39
N ILE A 1203 -21.44 -47.87 -21.91
CA ILE A 1203 -20.08 -47.72 -21.37
C ILE A 1203 -19.96 -46.29 -20.87
N SER A 1204 -19.43 -46.08 -19.67
CA SER A 1204 -19.26 -44.75 -19.08
C SER A 1204 -17.88 -44.66 -18.45
N GLU A 1205 -17.09 -43.70 -18.92
CA GLU A 1205 -15.71 -43.48 -18.50
C GLU A 1205 -15.52 -42.01 -18.13
N ARG A 1206 -14.64 -41.75 -17.17
CA ARG A 1206 -14.26 -40.39 -16.76
C ARG A 1206 -12.77 -40.18 -17.02
N PHE A 1207 -12.46 -39.08 -17.67
CA PHE A 1207 -11.09 -38.67 -17.93
C PHE A 1207 -10.80 -37.39 -17.14
N TYR A 1208 -9.80 -37.46 -16.27
CA TYR A 1208 -9.28 -36.30 -15.55
C TYR A 1208 -8.16 -35.67 -16.38
N ILE A 1209 -8.19 -34.34 -16.56
CA ILE A 1209 -7.26 -33.62 -17.47
C ILE A 1209 -7.20 -34.31 -18.83
N SER A 1210 -8.35 -34.37 -19.49
CA SER A 1210 -8.56 -35.19 -20.67
C SER A 1210 -7.58 -34.86 -21.81
N PRO A 1211 -6.96 -35.86 -22.48
CA PRO A 1211 -6.15 -35.63 -23.68
C PRO A 1211 -7.02 -35.18 -24.86
N ALA A 1212 -6.46 -34.48 -25.85
CA ALA A 1212 -7.20 -34.04 -27.03
C ALA A 1212 -7.81 -35.20 -27.84
N HIS A 1213 -7.12 -36.34 -27.89
CA HIS A 1213 -7.59 -37.58 -28.50
C HIS A 1213 -7.92 -38.63 -27.44
N ILE A 1214 -9.15 -39.15 -27.48
CA ILE A 1214 -9.58 -40.24 -26.60
C ILE A 1214 -9.46 -41.57 -27.34
N SER A 1215 -8.78 -42.49 -26.65
CA SER A 1215 -8.61 -43.91 -26.98
C SER A 1215 -8.77 -44.72 -25.69
N ASN A 1216 -8.67 -46.04 -25.78
CA ASN A 1216 -8.75 -47.03 -24.70
C ASN A 1216 -10.15 -47.25 -24.09
N ILE A 1217 -11.23 -46.90 -24.80
CA ILE A 1217 -12.58 -47.30 -24.39
C ILE A 1217 -12.93 -48.61 -25.09
N PHE A 1218 -12.79 -49.72 -24.38
CA PHE A 1218 -12.94 -51.06 -24.94
C PHE A 1218 -14.36 -51.59 -24.86
N TRP A 1219 -14.74 -52.37 -25.87
CA TRP A 1219 -15.94 -53.19 -25.83
C TRP A 1219 -15.68 -54.58 -26.39
N ASP A 1220 -16.13 -55.58 -25.64
CA ASP A 1220 -16.00 -57.02 -25.91
C ASP A 1220 -17.14 -57.60 -26.77
N GLY A 1221 -18.08 -56.75 -27.20
CA GLY A 1221 -19.25 -57.21 -27.95
C GLY A 1221 -20.28 -57.96 -27.12
N LEU A 1222 -20.31 -57.79 -25.79
CA LEU A 1222 -21.38 -58.28 -24.92
C LEU A 1222 -22.39 -57.16 -24.62
N ASP A 1223 -23.62 -57.50 -24.25
CA ASP A 1223 -24.61 -56.52 -23.77
C ASP A 1223 -24.38 -56.13 -22.29
N ASP A 1224 -25.27 -55.34 -21.69
CA ASP A 1224 -25.18 -54.95 -20.27
C ASP A 1224 -25.34 -56.13 -19.29
N PHE A 1225 -25.86 -57.28 -19.74
CA PHE A 1225 -26.05 -58.49 -18.93
C PHE A 1225 -24.97 -59.56 -19.16
N GLY A 1226 -24.04 -59.31 -20.09
CA GLY A 1226 -22.93 -60.22 -20.42
C GLY A 1226 -23.26 -61.22 -21.53
N ASP A 1227 -24.39 -61.06 -22.23
CA ASP A 1227 -24.78 -61.94 -23.33
C ASP A 1227 -24.14 -61.51 -24.65
N LYS A 1228 -23.78 -62.50 -25.48
CA LYS A 1228 -23.29 -62.25 -26.85
C LYS A 1228 -24.41 -61.72 -27.74
N ILE A 1229 -24.13 -60.65 -28.44
CA ILE A 1229 -25.02 -60.06 -29.45
C ILE A 1229 -24.75 -60.61 -30.86
N GLY A 1230 -25.80 -60.59 -31.67
CA GLY A 1230 -25.80 -61.16 -33.02
C GLY A 1230 -24.88 -60.44 -34.01
N LYS A 1231 -24.48 -61.14 -35.08
CA LYS A 1231 -23.79 -60.54 -36.23
C LYS A 1231 -24.67 -59.46 -36.86
N GLY A 1232 -24.11 -58.32 -37.20
CA GLY A 1232 -24.89 -57.27 -37.86
C GLY A 1232 -24.35 -55.86 -37.69
N VAL A 1233 -25.15 -54.91 -38.18
CA VAL A 1233 -24.88 -53.47 -38.08
C VAL A 1233 -25.53 -52.92 -36.83
N TYR A 1234 -24.76 -52.17 -36.05
CA TYR A 1234 -25.22 -51.43 -34.88
C TYR A 1234 -24.89 -49.96 -35.04
N VAL A 1235 -25.58 -49.12 -34.29
CA VAL A 1235 -25.31 -47.68 -34.21
C VAL A 1235 -24.89 -47.38 -32.78
N TYR A 1236 -23.76 -46.70 -32.59
CA TYR A 1236 -23.36 -46.22 -31.28
C TYR A 1236 -23.38 -44.70 -31.24
N LYS A 1237 -23.62 -44.17 -30.04
CA LYS A 1237 -23.63 -42.75 -29.70
C LYS A 1237 -22.50 -42.50 -28.71
N VAL A 1238 -21.57 -41.62 -29.06
CA VAL A 1238 -20.58 -41.07 -28.13
C VAL A 1238 -21.12 -39.76 -27.60
N SER A 1239 -21.13 -39.58 -26.28
CA SER A 1239 -21.52 -38.37 -25.57
C SER A 1239 -20.37 -37.91 -24.68
N VAL A 1240 -19.94 -36.65 -24.83
CA VAL A 1240 -18.88 -36.05 -24.00
C VAL A 1240 -19.47 -34.86 -23.25
N LYS A 1241 -19.20 -34.76 -21.95
CA LYS A 1241 -19.62 -33.65 -21.09
C LYS A 1241 -18.40 -33.09 -20.34
N SER A 1242 -18.16 -31.79 -20.43
CA SER A 1242 -17.16 -31.12 -19.58
C SER A 1242 -17.71 -30.91 -18.17
N LEU A 1243 -16.88 -31.17 -17.15
CA LEU A 1243 -17.22 -30.95 -15.76
C LEU A 1243 -16.91 -29.52 -15.30
N SER A 1244 -16.13 -28.75 -16.08
CA SER A 1244 -15.78 -27.37 -15.74
C SER A 1244 -16.97 -26.42 -15.90
N ASP A 1245 -17.84 -26.65 -16.88
CA ASP A 1245 -19.00 -25.82 -17.19
C ASP A 1245 -20.30 -26.59 -17.48
N GLY A 1246 -20.26 -27.92 -17.55
CA GLY A 1246 -21.43 -28.76 -17.77
C GLY A 1246 -21.87 -28.90 -19.23
N ASN A 1247 -21.19 -28.26 -20.18
CA ASN A 1247 -21.52 -28.34 -21.60
C ASN A 1247 -21.27 -29.75 -22.14
N HIS A 1248 -22.06 -30.17 -23.13
CA HIS A 1248 -21.97 -31.53 -23.66
C HIS A 1248 -22.30 -31.62 -25.15
N LYS A 1249 -21.77 -32.65 -25.80
CA LYS A 1249 -22.01 -32.96 -27.21
C LYS A 1249 -22.21 -34.44 -27.40
N SER A 1250 -22.87 -34.83 -28.49
CA SER A 1250 -22.92 -36.23 -28.87
C SER A 1250 -22.90 -36.44 -30.37
N LYS A 1251 -22.35 -37.58 -30.80
CA LYS A 1251 -22.25 -37.97 -32.21
C LYS A 1251 -22.55 -39.46 -32.37
N PHE A 1252 -23.23 -39.80 -33.46
CA PHE A 1252 -23.57 -41.17 -33.80
C PHE A 1252 -22.62 -41.71 -34.87
N GLN A 1253 -22.30 -42.99 -34.79
CA GLN A 1253 -21.53 -43.71 -35.80
C GLN A 1253 -21.97 -45.19 -35.89
N LYS A 1254 -21.63 -45.85 -36.99
CA LYS A 1254 -21.97 -47.26 -37.24
C LYS A 1254 -20.81 -48.18 -36.86
N LEU A 1255 -21.14 -49.32 -36.25
CA LEU A 1255 -20.19 -50.42 -36.05
C LEU A 1255 -20.76 -51.73 -36.60
N PHE A 1256 -19.86 -52.65 -36.93
CA PHE A 1256 -20.19 -53.93 -37.54
C PHE A 1256 -19.58 -55.07 -36.72
N ILE A 1257 -20.43 -56.03 -36.33
CA ILE A 1257 -20.01 -57.22 -35.59
C ILE A 1257 -20.04 -58.40 -36.56
N LEU A 1258 -18.89 -59.05 -36.75
CA LEU A 1258 -18.76 -60.24 -37.61
C LEU A 1258 -18.83 -61.56 -36.85
N ASN A 1259 -18.68 -61.54 -35.51
CA ASN A 1259 -18.59 -62.69 -34.59
C ASN A 1259 -17.58 -63.75 -35.04
#